data_AF-A0A4Q0SUB7-F1
#
_entry.id   AF-A0A4Q0SUB7-F1
#
_cell.length_a   1.000
_cell.length_b   1.000
_cell.length_c   1.000
_cell.angle_alpha   90.00
_cell.angle_beta   90.00
_cell.angle_gamma   90.00
#
_symmetry.space_group_name_H-M   'P 1'
#
loop_
_entity.id
_entity.type
_entity.pdbx_description
1 polymer ?
#
loop_
_entity_poly.entity_id
_entity_poly.type
_entity_poly.pdbx_seq_one_letter_code
_entity_poly.pdbx_strand_id
1 'polypeptide(L)'
;MDAMTKARPLLSCRFHRTSFRARKILTLLLLAGSVTSFAGQQPGPLAAQPSASTTQPASATKTAAAPVSVVSAQAPASAPLTGLALAPIAGLNPDDRSKDILAHLSTVIRYYRMAVSPIQKVGEPSDALYRDQAATQAAQVADYAFDSAKAEALLLDAYQKKRSASQDAAVPQQGEAQRLQTTKQTVTTRIADLKTLAASLDQQIAAAKPKDVAALTHQRDDVEGALELSNAMSDALGKIVGMSDAQGKTGLAGDIDRLQRSAPELAAAKGKSVAPPLASLDIQRSSGVTSEAVALFQLLSTRHAIDQWIQETQDLHNETLALRTPLTNILRSTLQMGDTLSQQVQGLQAAVVPDTQPAATPAPPSAPGTPAAPVTSAAIRKSFDQVTATFKALSNAAVPLSQEIILLEQSRANLLAWRAAVNDEYHEVLRALLLRLLTIALVLGVVFILGEVWKRATVRYVRDPRRRRQIMSLRRLVVGFLTGLVIIFGFVTQFNSLTTFAGFITAGLAVGLQTILLSVAAYFFIVGRYGVRVGDRISVAGVSGDVIDVGLVRFYIMELAGTGTDLHPTGRVAVFSNSVLFQAGTPLYKQLPGTEYAWHELTVKLSLTSDYNGASEDLLKAVKAVYEGYRPQIEAQHKEMEAWMDSTVDAPVIESRLQLISGGLQFSARFPVEIRNASRVDEQVTESVLKLMDNDARVKAAVTETPAIKAAVQG
;
A
#
# COMPACT_ATOMS: atom_id res chain seq x y z
N MET A 1 68.49 -30.19 17.92
CA MET A 1 69.44 -30.23 16.78
C MET A 1 69.01 -29.20 15.75
N ASP A 2 68.97 -27.90 16.01
CA ASP A 2 69.93 -26.95 16.66
C ASP A 2 70.65 -26.14 15.58
N ALA A 3 71.00 -24.85 15.75
CA ALA A 3 70.46 -23.80 16.62
C ALA A 3 71.12 -22.46 16.24
N MET A 4 70.35 -21.36 16.20
CA MET A 4 70.81 -19.96 16.37
C MET A 4 71.83 -19.39 15.33
N THR A 5 72.13 -18.08 15.20
CA THR A 5 71.78 -16.88 16.02
C THR A 5 71.84 -15.57 15.18
N LYS A 6 70.99 -14.57 15.49
CA LYS A 6 71.18 -13.08 15.40
C LYS A 6 71.60 -12.44 14.03
N ALA A 7 71.34 -11.16 13.72
CA ALA A 7 70.96 -9.97 14.51
C ALA A 7 70.05 -8.95 13.73
N ARG A 8 69.47 -7.97 14.45
CA ARG A 8 68.83 -6.73 13.92
C ARG A 8 69.62 -5.49 14.39
N PRO A 9 69.67 -4.39 13.59
CA PRO A 9 69.02 -3.09 13.91
C PRO A 9 68.41 -2.39 12.65
N LEU A 10 67.84 -1.17 12.62
CA LEU A 10 66.94 -0.36 13.50
C LEU A 10 66.25 0.78 12.67
N LEU A 11 65.17 1.36 13.19
CA LEU A 11 64.52 2.69 12.93
C LEU A 11 64.28 3.29 11.50
N SER A 12 63.00 3.55 11.18
CA SER A 12 62.34 4.89 11.08
C SER A 12 61.00 4.76 10.30
N CYS A 13 59.80 5.25 10.67
CA CYS A 13 59.24 6.44 11.35
C CYS A 13 58.76 7.59 10.42
N ARG A 14 57.45 7.56 10.04
CA ARG A 14 56.51 8.71 9.91
C ARG A 14 55.11 8.17 9.55
N PHE A 15 54.08 8.19 10.41
CA PHE A 15 53.21 9.32 10.82
C PHE A 15 52.52 10.10 9.68
N HIS A 16 51.22 9.87 9.48
CA HIS A 16 50.26 10.99 9.50
C HIS A 16 48.83 10.60 9.95
N ARG A 17 48.11 11.62 10.45
CA ARG A 17 46.87 11.52 11.22
C ARG A 17 45.60 11.51 10.36
N THR A 18 44.57 10.88 10.92
CA THR A 18 43.15 11.16 10.69
C THR A 18 42.79 12.64 10.86
N SER A 19 41.87 13.17 10.04
CA SER A 19 41.00 14.26 10.49
C SER A 19 39.56 14.08 9.97
N PHE A 20 38.63 14.32 10.87
CA PHE A 20 37.18 14.14 10.72
C PHE A 20 36.59 15.52 10.36
N ARG A 21 35.72 15.62 9.35
CA ARG A 21 34.81 16.78 9.22
C ARG A 21 33.52 16.41 8.51
N ALA A 22 32.44 16.33 9.29
CA ALA A 22 31.07 16.27 8.79
C ALA A 22 30.51 17.67 8.57
N ARG A 23 29.71 17.87 7.51
CA ARG A 23 28.61 18.87 7.46
C ARG A 23 27.70 18.67 6.24
N LYS A 24 26.40 18.56 6.54
CA LYS A 24 25.19 19.03 5.81
C LYS A 24 25.20 19.01 4.26
N ILE A 25 24.34 18.24 3.58
CA ILE A 25 22.86 18.37 3.44
C ILE A 25 22.43 19.53 2.53
N LEU A 26 21.66 19.14 1.49
CA LEU A 26 20.78 19.93 0.60
C LEU A 26 21.43 20.88 -0.44
N THR A 27 21.17 20.61 -1.73
CA THR A 27 20.29 21.42 -2.62
C THR A 27 20.61 21.10 -4.09
N LEU A 28 19.69 20.46 -4.81
CA LEU A 28 19.76 20.35 -6.27
C LEU A 28 18.37 20.14 -6.90
N LEU A 29 17.72 21.21 -7.34
CA LEU A 29 16.78 21.18 -8.47
C LEU A 29 16.50 22.61 -8.97
N LEU A 30 16.97 22.95 -10.18
CA LEU A 30 16.50 24.15 -10.89
C LEU A 30 16.80 24.08 -12.41
N LEU A 31 15.71 24.10 -13.18
CA LEU A 31 15.51 24.38 -14.61
C LEU A 31 16.65 24.21 -15.64
N ALA A 32 16.42 23.31 -16.61
CA ALA A 32 16.32 23.56 -18.07
C ALA A 32 15.88 22.24 -18.77
N GLY A 33 15.13 22.19 -19.88
CA GLY A 33 14.64 23.28 -20.72
C GLY A 33 15.01 23.10 -22.20
N SER A 34 14.48 22.08 -22.89
CA SER A 34 14.63 21.94 -24.36
C SER A 34 13.39 21.31 -25.00
N VAL A 35 12.71 22.08 -25.86
CA VAL A 35 11.69 21.60 -26.78
C VAL A 35 12.36 21.13 -28.07
N THR A 36 11.99 19.96 -28.60
CA THR A 36 12.16 19.66 -30.03
C THR A 36 10.88 19.05 -30.59
N SER A 37 10.31 19.75 -31.56
CA SER A 37 9.18 19.31 -32.38
C SER A 37 9.67 18.39 -33.50
N PHE A 38 8.86 17.39 -33.87
CA PHE A 38 8.94 16.78 -35.20
C PHE A 38 7.53 16.49 -35.70
N ALA A 39 7.26 16.85 -36.96
CA ALA A 39 5.93 16.79 -37.58
C ALA A 39 5.99 16.11 -38.96
N GLY A 40 4.85 15.54 -39.41
CA GLY A 40 4.70 14.81 -40.67
C GLY A 40 5.05 13.30 -40.51
N GLN A 41 4.26 12.33 -40.99
CA GLN A 41 3.59 12.27 -42.29
C GLN A 41 2.45 11.23 -42.32
N GLN A 42 1.42 11.46 -43.15
CA GLN A 42 0.41 10.51 -43.64
C GLN A 42 -0.14 11.06 -44.99
N PRO A 43 -0.87 10.30 -45.85
CA PRO A 43 -1.02 8.84 -45.94
C PRO A 43 -0.96 8.22 -47.39
N GLY A 44 -0.89 6.88 -47.47
CA GLY A 44 -1.39 6.04 -48.60
C GLY A 44 -0.43 5.70 -49.76
N PRO A 45 -0.81 4.79 -50.71
CA PRO A 45 -1.92 3.83 -50.71
C PRO A 45 -1.60 2.39 -51.28
N LEU A 46 -2.60 1.49 -51.25
CA LEU A 46 -2.89 0.35 -52.18
C LEU A 46 -1.87 -0.80 -52.46
N ALA A 47 -2.24 -2.03 -52.07
CA ALA A 47 -2.16 -3.31 -52.84
C ALA A 47 -2.74 -4.47 -51.97
N ALA A 48 -3.88 -5.09 -52.31
CA ALA A 48 -4.13 -6.10 -53.36
C ALA A 48 -3.68 -7.54 -52.98
N GLN A 49 -4.66 -8.41 -52.66
CA GLN A 49 -4.51 -9.86 -52.54
C GLN A 49 -4.42 -10.52 -53.94
N PRO A 50 -3.72 -11.66 -54.08
CA PRO A 50 -3.95 -12.61 -55.16
C PRO A 50 -4.63 -13.91 -54.69
N SER A 51 -5.45 -14.49 -55.57
CA SER A 51 -6.17 -15.76 -55.37
C SER A 51 -5.51 -16.92 -56.13
N ALA A 52 -5.43 -18.11 -55.52
CA ALA A 52 -5.30 -19.43 -56.16
C ALA A 52 -5.56 -20.50 -55.08
N SER A 53 -6.59 -21.36 -55.10
CA SER A 53 -7.02 -22.40 -56.07
C SER A 53 -6.21 -23.71 -56.02
N THR A 54 -6.93 -24.84 -55.97
CA THR A 54 -6.45 -26.24 -56.16
C THR A 54 -5.53 -26.80 -55.03
N THR A 55 -5.54 -28.08 -54.63
CA THR A 55 -6.25 -29.29 -55.08
C THR A 55 -6.46 -30.25 -53.89
N GLN A 56 -7.52 -31.07 -53.93
CA GLN A 56 -7.72 -32.23 -53.05
C GLN A 56 -6.96 -33.46 -53.59
N PRO A 57 -6.64 -34.46 -52.75
CA PRO A 57 -6.80 -35.85 -53.20
C PRO A 57 -7.61 -36.70 -52.21
N ALA A 58 -8.19 -37.80 -52.71
CA ALA A 58 -9.22 -38.59 -52.03
C ALA A 58 -8.79 -40.04 -51.72
N SER A 59 -9.42 -40.64 -50.70
CA SER A 59 -9.78 -42.09 -50.58
C SER A 59 -10.52 -42.30 -49.24
N ALA A 60 -11.84 -42.55 -49.25
CA ALA A 60 -12.48 -43.88 -49.26
C ALA A 60 -12.25 -44.69 -47.95
N THR A 61 -13.29 -45.10 -47.20
CA THR A 61 -14.15 -46.24 -47.57
C THR A 61 -15.48 -46.32 -46.78
N LYS A 62 -16.57 -46.66 -47.51
CA LYS A 62 -17.88 -47.33 -47.18
C LYS A 62 -18.26 -47.55 -45.68
N THR A 63 -19.55 -47.43 -45.27
CA THR A 63 -20.66 -48.34 -45.67
C THR A 63 -22.07 -47.83 -45.25
N ALA A 64 -23.07 -48.04 -46.15
CA ALA A 64 -24.56 -48.17 -46.07
C ALA A 64 -25.38 -47.90 -44.76
N ALA A 65 -26.69 -47.58 -44.78
CA ALA A 65 -27.63 -47.07 -45.81
C ALA A 65 -29.06 -46.78 -45.23
N ALA A 66 -29.78 -45.77 -45.77
CA ALA A 66 -31.23 -45.66 -46.08
C ALA A 66 -32.36 -45.99 -45.02
N PRO A 67 -33.63 -45.51 -45.16
CA PRO A 67 -34.24 -44.83 -46.32
C PRO A 67 -35.09 -43.54 -46.09
N VAL A 68 -35.05 -42.69 -47.12
CA VAL A 68 -36.09 -41.85 -47.77
C VAL A 68 -37.49 -41.69 -47.13
N SER A 69 -37.96 -40.44 -47.05
CA SER A 69 -39.32 -40.01 -47.50
C SER A 69 -39.39 -38.49 -47.74
N VAL A 70 -39.98 -38.08 -48.86
CA VAL A 70 -40.15 -36.68 -49.30
C VAL A 70 -41.63 -36.31 -49.17
N VAL A 71 -41.94 -35.11 -48.66
CA VAL A 71 -43.30 -34.55 -48.71
C VAL A 71 -43.25 -33.17 -49.38
N SER A 72 -44.06 -33.01 -50.42
CA SER A 72 -44.14 -31.83 -51.26
C SER A 72 -44.74 -30.63 -50.52
N ALA A 73 -44.17 -29.44 -50.70
CA ALA A 73 -44.77 -28.20 -50.23
C ALA A 73 -45.94 -27.78 -51.13
N GLN A 74 -47.11 -27.55 -50.54
CA GLN A 74 -48.34 -27.20 -51.24
C GLN A 74 -48.66 -25.71 -50.99
N ALA A 75 -48.82 -24.94 -52.06
CA ALA A 75 -49.10 -23.51 -51.97
C ALA A 75 -50.54 -23.23 -51.51
N PRO A 76 -50.78 -22.31 -50.55
CA PRO A 76 -52.13 -21.85 -50.22
C PRO A 76 -52.62 -20.79 -51.20
N ALA A 77 -53.93 -20.81 -51.46
CA ALA A 77 -54.59 -19.96 -52.45
C ALA A 77 -54.69 -18.47 -52.03
N SER A 78 -54.85 -17.61 -53.03
CA SER A 78 -55.05 -16.16 -52.90
C SER A 78 -56.37 -15.81 -52.18
N ALA A 79 -56.27 -15.07 -51.07
CA ALA A 79 -57.39 -14.42 -50.37
C ALA A 79 -57.44 -12.91 -50.69
N PRO A 80 -58.63 -12.26 -50.62
CA PRO A 80 -58.81 -10.88 -51.09
C PRO A 80 -58.17 -9.79 -50.20
N LEU A 81 -57.78 -8.69 -50.84
CA LEU A 81 -56.95 -7.60 -50.29
C LEU A 81 -57.72 -6.58 -49.43
N THR A 82 -58.38 -7.01 -48.35
CA THR A 82 -59.05 -6.10 -47.37
C THR A 82 -58.42 -6.11 -45.97
N GLY A 83 -57.35 -6.87 -45.74
CA GLY A 83 -56.69 -7.02 -44.42
C GLY A 83 -55.33 -6.32 -44.22
N LEU A 84 -54.84 -5.50 -45.18
CA LEU A 84 -53.43 -5.04 -45.19
C LEU A 84 -53.00 -4.05 -44.07
N ALA A 85 -53.88 -3.68 -43.13
CA ALA A 85 -53.59 -2.63 -42.15
C ALA A 85 -52.65 -3.05 -41.00
N LEU A 86 -52.57 -4.34 -40.62
CA LEU A 86 -51.91 -4.78 -39.37
C LEU A 86 -50.95 -5.99 -39.47
N ALA A 87 -50.80 -6.62 -40.64
CA ALA A 87 -50.18 -7.95 -40.76
C ALA A 87 -48.77 -8.15 -40.13
N PRO A 88 -47.81 -7.20 -40.15
CA PRO A 88 -46.45 -7.48 -39.65
C PRO A 88 -46.30 -7.49 -38.11
N ILE A 89 -47.21 -6.87 -37.36
CA ILE A 89 -47.08 -6.70 -35.89
C ILE A 89 -48.09 -7.58 -35.12
N ALA A 90 -49.06 -8.19 -35.81
CA ALA A 90 -50.13 -8.98 -35.21
C ALA A 90 -49.68 -10.20 -34.37
N GLY A 91 -48.42 -10.64 -34.48
CA GLY A 91 -47.84 -11.74 -33.72
C GLY A 91 -47.12 -11.34 -32.41
N LEU A 92 -46.99 -10.04 -32.10
CA LEU A 92 -46.37 -9.56 -30.86
C LEU A 92 -47.44 -9.06 -29.88
N ASN A 93 -47.46 -9.63 -28.66
CA ASN A 93 -48.20 -9.03 -27.55
C ASN A 93 -47.43 -7.79 -27.06
N PRO A 94 -47.98 -6.56 -27.17
CA PRO A 94 -47.25 -5.34 -26.77
C PRO A 94 -46.90 -5.34 -25.29
N ASP A 95 -47.75 -5.93 -24.44
CA ASP A 95 -47.55 -5.94 -22.99
C ASP A 95 -46.37 -6.84 -22.59
N ASP A 96 -46.24 -8.02 -23.21
CA ASP A 96 -45.11 -8.91 -22.95
C ASP A 96 -43.82 -8.33 -23.52
N ARG A 97 -43.84 -7.78 -24.75
CA ARG A 97 -42.67 -7.10 -25.32
C ARG A 97 -42.20 -5.92 -24.48
N SER A 98 -43.13 -5.18 -23.85
CA SER A 98 -42.77 -4.09 -22.94
C SER A 98 -42.02 -4.58 -21.68
N LYS A 99 -42.38 -5.76 -21.16
CA LYS A 99 -41.68 -6.39 -20.03
C LYS A 99 -40.30 -6.86 -20.44
N ASP A 100 -40.17 -7.49 -21.61
CA ASP A 100 -38.88 -7.96 -22.13
C ASP A 100 -37.87 -6.81 -22.29
N ILE A 101 -38.32 -5.66 -22.82
CA ILE A 101 -37.50 -4.45 -22.96
C ILE A 101 -37.05 -3.92 -21.59
N LEU A 102 -37.94 -3.87 -20.60
CA LEU A 102 -37.60 -3.41 -19.25
C LEU A 102 -36.69 -4.38 -18.50
N ALA A 103 -36.85 -5.69 -18.71
CA ALA A 103 -35.97 -6.73 -18.19
C ALA A 103 -34.55 -6.54 -18.74
N HIS A 104 -34.40 -6.47 -20.06
CA HIS A 104 -33.12 -6.25 -20.74
C HIS A 104 -32.42 -4.98 -20.27
N LEU A 105 -33.13 -3.84 -20.22
CA LEU A 105 -32.54 -2.59 -19.71
C LEU A 105 -32.08 -2.72 -18.24
N SER A 106 -32.77 -3.51 -17.41
CA SER A 106 -32.33 -3.78 -16.03
C SER A 106 -31.08 -4.67 -15.99
N THR A 107 -30.96 -5.67 -16.88
CA THR A 107 -29.75 -6.48 -17.07
C THR A 107 -28.57 -5.60 -17.52
N VAL A 108 -28.80 -4.71 -18.49
CA VAL A 108 -27.80 -3.76 -19.01
C VAL A 108 -27.28 -2.82 -17.91
N ILE A 109 -28.16 -2.28 -17.06
CA ILE A 109 -27.73 -1.45 -15.92
C ILE A 109 -26.89 -2.27 -14.91
N ARG A 110 -27.27 -3.52 -14.64
CA ARG A 110 -26.49 -4.41 -13.76
C ARG A 110 -25.09 -4.68 -14.35
N TYR A 111 -25.04 -5.02 -15.63
CA TYR A 111 -23.79 -5.25 -16.38
C TYR A 111 -22.88 -4.00 -16.37
N TYR A 112 -23.43 -2.81 -16.61
CA TYR A 112 -22.67 -1.56 -16.53
C TYR A 112 -22.12 -1.29 -15.11
N ARG A 113 -22.94 -1.52 -14.07
CA ARG A 113 -22.50 -1.38 -12.67
C ARG A 113 -21.42 -2.38 -12.29
N MET A 114 -21.47 -3.60 -12.82
CA MET A 114 -20.37 -4.56 -12.69
C MET A 114 -19.11 -4.06 -13.39
N ALA A 115 -19.23 -3.53 -14.61
CA ALA A 115 -18.10 -3.08 -15.43
C ALA A 115 -17.29 -1.93 -14.83
N VAL A 116 -17.96 -1.02 -14.10
CA VAL A 116 -17.31 0.13 -13.44
C VAL A 116 -16.79 -0.24 -12.04
N SER A 117 -17.15 -1.40 -11.50
CA SER A 117 -16.72 -1.85 -10.17
C SER A 117 -15.23 -2.27 -10.16
N PRO A 118 -14.42 -1.83 -9.17
CA PRO A 118 -13.00 -2.20 -9.10
C PRO A 118 -12.83 -3.66 -8.65
N ILE A 119 -12.75 -4.56 -9.64
CA ILE A 119 -12.55 -6.00 -9.45
C ILE A 119 -11.10 -6.35 -9.04
N GLN A 120 -10.11 -5.67 -9.61
CA GLN A 120 -8.69 -5.98 -9.42
C GLN A 120 -8.01 -5.01 -8.44
N LYS A 121 -7.23 -5.56 -7.50
CA LYS A 121 -6.50 -4.81 -6.45
C LYS A 121 -4.98 -4.80 -6.68
N VAL A 122 -4.48 -5.86 -7.31
CA VAL A 122 -3.08 -6.11 -7.70
C VAL A 122 -3.12 -6.66 -9.12
N GLY A 123 -2.20 -6.19 -9.97
CA GLY A 123 -2.11 -6.55 -11.37
C GLY A 123 -0.94 -5.82 -12.05
N GLU A 124 -0.70 -6.12 -13.32
CA GLU A 124 0.26 -5.35 -14.11
C GLU A 124 -0.36 -4.01 -14.57
N PRO A 125 0.46 -2.98 -14.89
CA PRO A 125 -0.05 -1.71 -15.39
C PRO A 125 -0.89 -1.84 -16.68
N SER A 126 -0.66 -2.89 -17.45
CA SER A 126 -1.46 -3.30 -18.62
C SER A 126 -2.91 -3.63 -18.28
N ASP A 127 -3.20 -4.17 -17.09
CA ASP A 127 -4.57 -4.56 -16.71
C ASP A 127 -5.50 -3.37 -16.53
N ALA A 128 -4.94 -2.19 -16.21
CA ALA A 128 -5.70 -0.95 -16.17
C ALA A 128 -6.33 -0.63 -17.54
N LEU A 129 -5.69 -1.04 -18.66
CA LEU A 129 -6.19 -0.83 -20.01
C LEU A 129 -7.34 -1.79 -20.35
N TYR A 130 -7.24 -3.07 -19.98
CA TYR A 130 -8.34 -4.03 -20.13
C TYR A 130 -9.60 -3.57 -19.39
N ARG A 131 -9.43 -3.07 -18.15
CA ARG A 131 -10.50 -2.50 -17.31
C ARG A 131 -11.12 -1.24 -17.93
N ASP A 132 -10.32 -0.27 -18.37
CA ASP A 132 -10.79 0.99 -18.97
C ASP A 132 -11.54 0.74 -20.29
N GLN A 133 -11.03 -0.17 -21.12
CA GLN A 133 -11.70 -0.60 -22.35
C GLN A 133 -13.03 -1.29 -22.05
N ALA A 134 -13.08 -2.22 -21.08
CA ALA A 134 -14.31 -2.93 -20.74
C ALA A 134 -15.39 -2.01 -20.15
N ALA A 135 -15.03 -1.05 -19.29
CA ALA A 135 -15.94 -0.02 -18.78
C ALA A 135 -16.47 0.88 -19.92
N THR A 136 -15.60 1.28 -20.84
CA THR A 136 -15.96 2.09 -22.02
C THR A 136 -16.92 1.33 -22.94
N GLN A 137 -16.66 0.04 -23.21
CA GLN A 137 -17.54 -0.82 -24.00
C GLN A 137 -18.90 -1.03 -23.32
N ALA A 138 -18.94 -1.20 -21.99
CA ALA A 138 -20.19 -1.33 -21.25
C ALA A 138 -21.06 -0.07 -21.29
N ALA A 139 -20.45 1.12 -21.27
CA ALA A 139 -21.18 2.38 -21.47
C ALA A 139 -21.80 2.47 -22.88
N GLN A 140 -21.07 2.06 -23.92
CA GLN A 140 -21.56 2.06 -25.31
C GLN A 140 -22.69 1.04 -25.53
N VAL A 141 -22.56 -0.16 -24.96
CA VAL A 141 -23.63 -1.18 -24.92
C VAL A 141 -24.91 -0.60 -24.30
N ALA A 142 -24.78 0.12 -23.18
CA ALA A 142 -25.93 0.75 -22.53
C ALA A 142 -26.57 1.87 -23.37
N ASP A 143 -25.77 2.76 -23.98
CA ASP A 143 -26.29 3.80 -24.89
C ASP A 143 -27.11 3.16 -26.05
N TYR A 144 -26.60 2.10 -26.70
CA TYR A 144 -27.33 1.40 -27.78
C TYR A 144 -28.60 0.69 -27.32
N ALA A 145 -28.58 0.05 -26.14
CA ALA A 145 -29.76 -0.60 -25.56
C ALA A 145 -30.88 0.42 -25.27
N PHE A 146 -30.53 1.58 -24.70
CA PHE A 146 -31.49 2.66 -24.43
C PHE A 146 -32.03 3.30 -25.71
N ASP A 147 -31.20 3.45 -26.76
CA ASP A 147 -31.64 3.99 -28.04
C ASP A 147 -32.57 3.02 -28.79
N SER A 148 -32.29 1.71 -28.76
CA SER A 148 -33.24 0.69 -29.24
C SER A 148 -34.56 0.76 -28.48
N ALA A 149 -34.52 0.72 -27.14
CA ALA A 149 -35.71 0.68 -26.31
C ALA A 149 -36.62 1.89 -26.54
N LYS A 150 -36.05 3.09 -26.75
CA LYS A 150 -36.80 4.29 -27.13
C LYS A 150 -37.46 4.15 -28.50
N ALA A 151 -36.74 3.62 -29.50
CA ALA A 151 -37.29 3.35 -30.82
C ALA A 151 -38.43 2.32 -30.78
N GLU A 152 -38.28 1.24 -30.02
CA GLU A 152 -39.33 0.23 -29.79
C GLU A 152 -40.54 0.80 -29.04
N ALA A 153 -40.34 1.65 -28.03
CA ALA A 153 -41.45 2.28 -27.32
C ALA A 153 -42.29 3.19 -28.24
N LEU A 154 -41.65 3.92 -29.16
CA LEU A 154 -42.35 4.71 -30.19
C LEU A 154 -43.12 3.83 -31.19
N LEU A 155 -42.61 2.64 -31.52
CA LEU A 155 -43.33 1.66 -32.35
C LEU A 155 -44.58 1.12 -31.63
N LEU A 156 -44.44 0.73 -30.35
CA LEU A 156 -45.52 0.14 -29.57
C LEU A 156 -46.64 1.15 -29.28
N ASP A 157 -46.30 2.39 -28.95
CA ASP A 157 -47.27 3.50 -28.79
C ASP A 157 -48.03 3.78 -30.11
N ALA A 158 -47.32 3.86 -31.23
CA ALA A 158 -47.95 4.05 -32.54
C ALA A 158 -48.86 2.88 -32.96
N TYR A 159 -48.54 1.65 -32.54
CA TYR A 159 -49.36 0.46 -32.75
C TYR A 159 -50.60 0.45 -31.85
N GLN A 160 -50.44 0.72 -30.54
CA GLN A 160 -51.56 0.81 -29.59
C GLN A 160 -52.55 1.91 -30.00
N LYS A 161 -52.07 3.11 -30.36
CA LYS A 161 -52.93 4.21 -30.87
C LYS A 161 -53.76 3.82 -32.10
N LYS A 162 -53.20 3.02 -33.01
CA LYS A 162 -53.94 2.49 -34.17
C LYS A 162 -54.93 1.40 -33.78
N ARG A 163 -54.57 0.52 -32.84
CA ARG A 163 -55.46 -0.53 -32.33
C ARG A 163 -56.70 0.06 -31.65
N SER A 164 -56.50 1.04 -30.76
CA SER A 164 -57.59 1.76 -30.08
C SER A 164 -58.45 2.62 -31.02
N ALA A 165 -57.97 2.94 -32.23
CA ALA A 165 -58.78 3.57 -33.27
C ALA A 165 -59.63 2.56 -34.08
N SER A 166 -59.46 1.25 -33.85
CA SER A 166 -60.13 0.17 -34.57
C SER A 166 -61.03 -0.72 -33.70
N GLN A 167 -61.05 -0.49 -32.39
CA GLN A 167 -61.98 -1.10 -31.43
C GLN A 167 -62.66 0.02 -30.64
N ASP A 168 -63.99 0.09 -30.75
CA ASP A 168 -64.93 1.05 -30.16
C ASP A 168 -64.83 2.54 -30.53
N ALA A 169 -65.89 3.00 -31.20
CA ALA A 169 -66.30 4.41 -31.20
C ALA A 169 -66.95 4.78 -29.86
N ALA A 170 -66.14 4.83 -28.79
CA ALA A 170 -66.54 5.32 -27.47
C ALA A 170 -65.79 6.60 -27.11
N VAL A 171 -66.55 7.56 -26.54
CA VAL A 171 -66.18 8.93 -26.14
C VAL A 171 -64.66 9.18 -25.96
N PRO A 172 -64.05 10.10 -26.73
CA PRO A 172 -62.64 10.41 -26.55
C PRO A 172 -62.45 11.21 -25.26
N GLN A 173 -61.83 10.59 -24.25
CA GLN A 173 -60.98 11.34 -23.33
C GLN A 173 -59.71 11.77 -24.09
N GLN A 174 -59.87 12.79 -24.94
CA GLN A 174 -58.78 13.65 -25.38
C GLN A 174 -58.22 14.33 -24.13
N GLY A 175 -57.21 13.69 -23.52
CA GLY A 175 -56.47 14.26 -22.40
C GLY A 175 -55.97 15.66 -22.76
N GLU A 176 -55.88 16.53 -21.75
CA GLU A 176 -55.58 17.95 -21.92
C GLU A 176 -54.31 18.20 -22.75
N ALA A 177 -53.33 17.31 -22.70
CA ALA A 177 -52.14 17.31 -23.55
C ALA A 177 -52.45 17.41 -25.06
N GLN A 178 -53.41 16.63 -25.59
CA GLN A 178 -53.75 16.69 -27.02
C GLN A 178 -54.38 18.05 -27.37
N ARG A 179 -55.25 18.57 -26.49
CA ARG A 179 -55.89 19.89 -26.65
C ARG A 179 -54.85 21.01 -26.60
N LEU A 180 -53.94 20.97 -25.62
CA LEU A 180 -52.82 21.92 -25.49
C LEU A 180 -51.89 21.87 -26.71
N GLN A 181 -51.63 20.68 -27.27
CA GLN A 181 -50.81 20.53 -28.47
C GLN A 181 -51.51 21.10 -29.72
N THR A 182 -52.82 20.89 -29.89
CA THR A 182 -53.58 21.57 -30.94
C THR A 182 -53.65 23.08 -30.74
N THR A 183 -53.84 23.58 -29.51
CA THR A 183 -53.82 25.02 -29.22
C THR A 183 -52.47 25.63 -29.55
N LYS A 184 -51.36 24.96 -29.21
CA LYS A 184 -50.00 25.39 -29.58
C LYS A 184 -49.82 25.47 -31.09
N GLN A 185 -50.32 24.49 -31.85
CA GLN A 185 -50.31 24.54 -33.31
C GLN A 185 -51.14 25.73 -33.85
N THR A 186 -52.37 25.93 -33.36
CA THR A 186 -53.21 27.07 -33.77
C THR A 186 -52.56 28.43 -33.48
N VAL A 187 -51.94 28.61 -32.30
CA VAL A 187 -51.18 29.82 -31.97
C VAL A 187 -49.96 29.99 -32.89
N THR A 188 -49.25 28.91 -33.20
CA THR A 188 -48.09 28.94 -34.11
C THR A 188 -48.49 29.36 -35.53
N THR A 189 -49.60 28.81 -36.06
CA THR A 189 -50.15 29.23 -37.36
C THR A 189 -50.56 30.71 -37.32
N ARG A 190 -51.25 31.16 -36.27
CA ARG A 190 -51.68 32.55 -36.12
C ARG A 190 -50.50 33.54 -36.07
N ILE A 191 -49.37 33.17 -35.48
CA ILE A 191 -48.13 33.96 -35.53
C ILE A 191 -47.60 34.06 -36.97
N ALA A 192 -47.64 32.98 -37.75
CA ALA A 192 -47.23 33.01 -39.14
C ALA A 192 -48.14 33.91 -39.99
N ASP A 193 -49.46 33.78 -39.83
CA ASP A 193 -50.44 34.61 -40.53
C ASP A 193 -50.24 36.10 -40.22
N LEU A 194 -50.14 36.46 -38.93
CA LEU A 194 -49.90 37.85 -38.50
C LEU A 194 -48.56 38.41 -39.04
N LYS A 195 -47.50 37.60 -39.13
CA LYS A 195 -46.23 38.00 -39.76
C LYS A 195 -46.39 38.31 -41.25
N THR A 196 -47.15 37.49 -41.99
CA THR A 196 -47.40 37.77 -43.41
C THR A 196 -48.24 39.03 -43.61
N LEU A 197 -49.21 39.27 -42.74
CA LEU A 197 -50.07 40.45 -42.79
C LEU A 197 -49.28 41.73 -42.46
N ALA A 198 -48.45 41.71 -41.41
CA ALA A 198 -47.54 42.81 -41.07
C ALA A 198 -46.62 43.17 -42.25
N ALA A 199 -45.95 42.19 -42.86
CA ALA A 199 -45.09 42.41 -44.03
C ALA A 199 -45.86 42.98 -45.23
N SER A 200 -47.14 42.62 -45.41
CA SER A 200 -47.98 43.19 -46.47
C SER A 200 -48.42 44.64 -46.18
N LEU A 201 -48.57 45.01 -44.91
CA LEU A 201 -48.86 46.38 -44.49
C LEU A 201 -47.61 47.27 -44.61
N ASP A 202 -46.42 46.78 -44.22
CA ASP A 202 -45.16 47.51 -44.41
C ASP A 202 -44.92 47.83 -45.91
N GLN A 203 -45.22 46.90 -46.82
CA GLN A 203 -45.17 47.15 -48.27
C GLN A 203 -46.21 48.18 -48.74
N GLN A 204 -47.42 48.18 -48.17
CA GLN A 204 -48.45 49.16 -48.50
C GLN A 204 -48.10 50.56 -47.96
N ILE A 205 -47.56 50.66 -46.74
CA ILE A 205 -47.06 51.91 -46.15
C ILE A 205 -45.96 52.51 -47.04
N ALA A 206 -45.02 51.69 -47.52
CA ALA A 206 -43.95 52.12 -48.42
C ALA A 206 -44.43 52.63 -49.80
N ALA A 207 -45.64 52.23 -50.23
CA ALA A 207 -46.24 52.62 -51.51
C ALA A 207 -47.40 53.64 -51.38
N ALA A 208 -47.80 54.01 -50.16
CA ALA A 208 -48.98 54.82 -49.89
C ALA A 208 -48.76 56.33 -50.04
N LYS A 209 -49.85 57.07 -50.30
CA LYS A 209 -49.86 58.54 -50.30
C LYS A 209 -49.85 59.06 -48.86
N PRO A 210 -49.23 60.23 -48.58
CA PRO A 210 -49.02 60.71 -47.20
C PRO A 210 -50.30 60.96 -46.38
N LYS A 211 -51.48 61.02 -47.00
CA LYS A 211 -52.77 61.10 -46.30
C LYS A 211 -53.21 59.75 -45.69
N ASP A 212 -52.84 58.65 -46.32
CA ASP A 212 -53.32 57.30 -45.99
C ASP A 212 -52.30 56.53 -45.12
N VAL A 213 -51.02 56.96 -45.13
CA VAL A 213 -49.93 56.40 -44.32
C VAL A 213 -50.29 56.33 -42.83
N ALA A 214 -50.84 57.39 -42.24
CA ALA A 214 -51.16 57.42 -40.81
C ALA A 214 -52.20 56.35 -40.39
N ALA A 215 -53.16 56.03 -41.27
CA ALA A 215 -54.15 54.98 -41.01
C ALA A 215 -53.53 53.57 -41.17
N LEU A 216 -52.68 53.38 -42.18
CA LEU A 216 -51.97 52.12 -42.40
C LEU A 216 -50.94 51.84 -41.30
N THR A 217 -50.25 52.85 -40.78
CA THR A 217 -49.33 52.72 -39.63
C THR A 217 -50.09 52.27 -38.38
N HIS A 218 -51.23 52.88 -38.05
CA HIS A 218 -52.05 52.42 -36.92
C HIS A 218 -52.48 50.96 -37.08
N GLN A 219 -52.94 50.58 -38.28
CA GLN A 219 -53.35 49.21 -38.57
C GLN A 219 -52.19 48.20 -38.50
N ARG A 220 -50.96 48.65 -38.78
CA ARG A 220 -49.71 47.87 -38.66
C ARG A 220 -49.30 47.70 -37.20
N ASP A 221 -49.43 48.74 -36.38
CA ASP A 221 -49.11 48.68 -34.95
C ASP A 221 -50.12 47.81 -34.17
N ASP A 222 -51.41 47.83 -34.54
CA ASP A 222 -52.43 46.91 -34.01
C ASP A 222 -52.08 45.43 -34.29
N VAL A 223 -51.54 45.15 -35.49
CA VAL A 223 -51.12 43.80 -35.92
C VAL A 223 -49.84 43.37 -35.20
N GLU A 224 -48.91 44.29 -34.96
CA GLU A 224 -47.68 44.02 -34.21
C GLU A 224 -47.97 43.71 -32.72
N GLY A 225 -48.91 44.43 -32.09
CA GLY A 225 -49.39 44.11 -30.74
C GLY A 225 -50.08 42.74 -30.64
N ALA A 226 -50.89 42.36 -31.65
CA ALA A 226 -51.51 41.04 -31.73
C ALA A 226 -50.46 39.91 -31.92
N LEU A 227 -49.36 40.21 -32.62
CA LEU A 227 -48.24 39.29 -32.85
C LEU A 227 -47.42 39.10 -31.57
N GLU A 228 -47.15 40.16 -30.80
CA GLU A 228 -46.47 40.07 -29.50
C GLU A 228 -47.27 39.22 -28.50
N LEU A 229 -48.57 39.47 -28.36
CA LEU A 229 -49.47 38.65 -27.53
C LEU A 229 -49.45 37.17 -27.95
N SER A 230 -49.49 36.90 -29.25
CA SER A 230 -49.47 35.53 -29.78
C SER A 230 -48.13 34.83 -29.50
N ASN A 231 -47.00 35.54 -29.62
CA ASN A 231 -45.67 35.03 -29.24
C ASN A 231 -45.59 34.72 -27.74
N ALA A 232 -46.06 35.63 -26.89
CA ALA A 232 -46.10 35.42 -25.44
C ALA A 232 -46.98 34.23 -25.05
N MET A 233 -48.13 34.07 -25.71
CA MET A 233 -49.01 32.90 -25.55
C MET A 233 -48.32 31.59 -25.98
N SER A 234 -47.55 31.61 -27.07
CA SER A 234 -46.77 30.46 -27.54
C SER A 234 -45.66 30.04 -26.57
N ASP A 235 -44.94 31.01 -25.99
CA ASP A 235 -43.90 30.76 -24.99
C ASP A 235 -44.49 30.24 -23.66
N ALA A 236 -45.63 30.80 -23.22
CA ALA A 236 -46.37 30.31 -22.07
C ALA A 236 -46.88 28.86 -22.27
N LEU A 237 -47.50 28.56 -23.42
CA LEU A 237 -47.86 27.17 -23.76
C LEU A 237 -46.62 26.26 -23.87
N GLY A 238 -45.49 26.78 -24.38
CA GLY A 238 -44.22 26.06 -24.43
C GLY A 238 -43.76 25.60 -23.04
N LYS A 239 -43.81 26.49 -22.05
CA LYS A 239 -43.44 26.21 -20.65
C LYS A 239 -44.43 25.23 -19.99
N ILE A 240 -45.73 25.41 -20.20
CA ILE A 240 -46.78 24.51 -19.66
C ILE A 240 -46.63 23.09 -20.23
N VAL A 241 -46.38 22.95 -21.54
CA VAL A 241 -46.12 21.64 -22.17
C VAL A 241 -44.84 21.01 -21.64
N GLY A 242 -43.75 21.78 -21.49
CA GLY A 242 -42.50 21.28 -20.91
C GLY A 242 -42.60 20.79 -19.46
N MET A 243 -43.44 21.44 -18.64
CA MET A 243 -43.71 21.00 -17.26
C MET A 243 -44.66 19.80 -17.20
N SER A 244 -45.61 19.67 -18.12
CA SER A 244 -46.51 18.51 -18.17
C SER A 244 -45.84 17.26 -18.75
N ASP A 245 -44.87 17.39 -19.68
CA ASP A 245 -44.02 16.26 -20.12
C ASP A 245 -43.14 15.68 -18.99
N ALA A 246 -42.81 16.48 -17.97
CA ALA A 246 -42.05 16.01 -16.80
C ALA A 246 -42.89 15.13 -15.85
N GLN A 247 -44.21 15.35 -15.80
CA GLN A 247 -45.16 14.63 -14.96
C GLN A 247 -45.96 13.55 -15.72
N GLY A 248 -46.07 13.67 -17.06
CA GLY A 248 -47.13 13.06 -17.87
C GLY A 248 -46.74 12.00 -18.88
N LYS A 249 -45.46 11.59 -18.98
CA LYS A 249 -45.08 10.40 -19.76
C LYS A 249 -45.58 9.13 -19.06
N THR A 250 -46.78 8.68 -19.42
CA THR A 250 -47.34 7.39 -19.00
C THR A 250 -47.00 6.30 -20.04
N GLY A 251 -46.86 5.05 -19.59
CA GLY A 251 -46.48 3.91 -20.43
C GLY A 251 -44.96 3.77 -20.64
N LEU A 252 -44.57 2.77 -21.45
CA LEU A 252 -43.20 2.27 -21.59
C LEU A 252 -42.14 3.35 -21.83
N ALA A 253 -42.42 4.35 -22.66
CA ALA A 253 -41.48 5.46 -22.93
C ALA A 253 -41.18 6.32 -21.68
N GLY A 254 -42.13 6.44 -20.76
CA GLY A 254 -41.93 7.10 -19.47
C GLY A 254 -41.13 6.24 -18.50
N ASP A 255 -41.35 4.94 -18.48
CA ASP A 255 -40.60 4.01 -17.63
C ASP A 255 -39.14 3.85 -18.08
N ILE A 256 -38.86 3.86 -19.40
CA ILE A 256 -37.48 3.92 -19.93
C ILE A 256 -36.77 5.22 -19.54
N ASP A 257 -37.44 6.37 -19.61
CA ASP A 257 -36.87 7.67 -19.21
C ASP A 257 -36.61 7.72 -17.68
N ARG A 258 -37.52 7.17 -16.86
CA ARG A 258 -37.29 6.96 -15.42
C ARG A 258 -36.10 6.05 -15.15
N LEU A 259 -35.98 4.94 -15.88
CA LEU A 259 -34.87 4.00 -15.72
C LEU A 259 -33.53 4.65 -16.10
N GLN A 260 -33.48 5.39 -17.21
CA GLN A 260 -32.28 6.14 -17.62
C GLN A 260 -31.90 7.20 -16.58
N ARG A 261 -32.86 7.93 -16.01
CA ARG A 261 -32.62 8.89 -14.92
C ARG A 261 -32.19 8.23 -13.61
N SER A 262 -32.55 6.97 -13.37
CA SER A 262 -32.16 6.21 -12.18
C SER A 262 -30.70 5.71 -12.22
N ALA A 263 -30.03 5.84 -13.37
CA ALA A 263 -28.63 5.50 -13.59
C ALA A 263 -27.83 6.73 -14.10
N PRO A 264 -27.73 7.82 -13.30
CA PRO A 264 -26.96 9.01 -13.70
C PRO A 264 -25.48 8.71 -13.97
N GLU A 265 -24.94 7.61 -13.43
CA GLU A 265 -23.62 7.09 -13.75
C GLU A 265 -23.38 6.81 -15.25
N LEU A 266 -24.43 6.55 -16.04
CA LEU A 266 -24.34 6.40 -17.50
C LEU A 266 -24.17 7.76 -18.20
N ALA A 267 -24.85 8.80 -17.73
CA ALA A 267 -24.70 10.15 -18.25
C ALA A 267 -23.33 10.75 -17.87
N ALA A 268 -22.84 10.46 -16.67
CA ALA A 268 -21.52 10.87 -16.21
C ALA A 268 -20.36 10.15 -16.92
N ALA A 269 -20.57 8.94 -17.47
CA ALA A 269 -19.58 8.14 -18.18
C ALA A 269 -18.95 8.83 -19.41
N LYS A 270 -19.60 9.87 -19.94
CA LYS A 270 -19.07 10.71 -21.03
C LYS A 270 -17.88 11.58 -20.56
N GLY A 271 -17.65 11.67 -19.25
CA GLY A 271 -16.39 12.11 -18.65
C GLY A 271 -15.50 10.92 -18.28
N LYS A 272 -14.21 11.01 -18.62
CA LYS A 272 -13.20 9.96 -18.45
C LYS A 272 -13.14 9.44 -17.00
N SER A 273 -13.60 8.22 -16.77
CA SER A 273 -13.65 7.60 -15.43
C SER A 273 -12.24 7.26 -14.94
N VAL A 274 -11.70 8.06 -14.02
CA VAL A 274 -10.39 7.81 -13.40
C VAL A 274 -10.55 6.73 -12.32
N ALA A 275 -10.59 5.47 -12.75
CA ALA A 275 -10.58 4.34 -11.83
C ALA A 275 -9.29 4.33 -10.98
N PRO A 276 -9.35 3.92 -9.69
CA PRO A 276 -8.22 4.04 -8.78
C PRO A 276 -6.98 3.26 -9.26
N PRO A 277 -5.77 3.75 -8.89
CA PRO A 277 -4.51 3.13 -9.32
C PRO A 277 -4.37 1.72 -8.72
N LEU A 278 -3.92 0.78 -9.57
CA LEU A 278 -3.59 -0.58 -9.16
C LEU A 278 -2.32 -0.56 -8.29
N ALA A 279 -2.25 -1.42 -7.27
CA ALA A 279 -1.00 -1.69 -6.58
C ALA A 279 -0.09 -2.53 -7.49
N SER A 280 1.10 -2.02 -7.83
CA SER A 280 1.99 -2.68 -8.77
C SER A 280 2.61 -3.95 -8.20
N LEU A 281 2.62 -5.00 -9.03
CA LEU A 281 3.19 -6.30 -8.68
C LEU A 281 4.65 -6.25 -8.29
N ASP A 282 5.47 -5.35 -8.84
CA ASP A 282 6.91 -5.33 -8.54
C ASP A 282 7.22 -5.09 -7.05
N ILE A 283 6.34 -4.36 -6.35
CA ILE A 283 6.43 -4.17 -4.89
C ILE A 283 6.10 -5.49 -4.16
N GLN A 284 5.24 -6.34 -4.72
CA GLN A 284 4.92 -7.65 -4.17
C GLN A 284 5.90 -8.76 -4.58
N ARG A 285 6.36 -8.79 -5.84
CA ARG A 285 7.38 -9.71 -6.39
C ARG A 285 8.72 -9.62 -5.65
N SER A 286 9.05 -8.47 -5.05
CA SER A 286 10.25 -8.28 -4.22
C SER A 286 10.07 -8.68 -2.74
N SER A 287 8.84 -8.95 -2.29
CA SER A 287 8.50 -9.13 -0.87
C SER A 287 8.38 -10.61 -0.48
N GLY A 288 8.03 -10.90 0.78
CA GLY A 288 8.07 -12.24 1.38
C GLY A 288 7.16 -13.31 0.75
N VAL A 289 7.35 -14.58 1.13
CA VAL A 289 6.44 -15.71 0.81
C VAL A 289 4.98 -15.38 1.18
N THR A 290 4.78 -14.66 2.29
CA THR A 290 3.45 -14.24 2.76
C THR A 290 2.76 -13.30 1.78
N SER A 291 3.50 -12.36 1.20
CA SER A 291 3.00 -11.37 0.24
C SER A 291 2.81 -11.96 -1.17
N GLU A 292 3.68 -12.86 -1.61
CA GLU A 292 3.46 -13.67 -2.83
C GLU A 292 2.16 -14.51 -2.69
N ALA A 293 1.90 -15.10 -1.51
CA ALA A 293 0.67 -15.83 -1.24
C ALA A 293 -0.59 -14.93 -1.23
N VAL A 294 -0.48 -13.70 -0.70
CA VAL A 294 -1.58 -12.71 -0.75
C VAL A 294 -1.84 -12.27 -2.20
N ALA A 295 -0.80 -12.07 -3.02
CA ALA A 295 -0.93 -11.76 -4.44
C ALA A 295 -1.70 -12.87 -5.17
N LEU A 296 -1.31 -14.14 -4.99
CA LEU A 296 -1.99 -15.30 -5.58
C LEU A 296 -3.48 -15.37 -5.20
N PHE A 297 -3.85 -15.08 -3.95
CA PHE A 297 -5.25 -15.08 -3.54
C PHE A 297 -6.04 -13.94 -4.21
N GLN A 298 -5.43 -12.76 -4.36
CA GLN A 298 -6.07 -11.63 -5.05
C GLN A 298 -6.24 -11.90 -6.56
N LEU A 299 -5.23 -12.47 -7.22
CA LEU A 299 -5.32 -12.90 -8.63
C LEU A 299 -6.37 -13.99 -8.82
N LEU A 300 -6.45 -14.96 -7.91
CA LEU A 300 -7.48 -15.98 -7.93
C LEU A 300 -8.90 -15.37 -7.81
N SER A 301 -9.09 -14.37 -6.94
CA SER A 301 -10.38 -13.66 -6.83
C SER A 301 -10.70 -12.83 -8.09
N THR A 302 -9.68 -12.18 -8.68
CA THR A 302 -9.81 -11.39 -9.91
C THR A 302 -10.22 -12.30 -11.07
N ARG A 303 -9.58 -13.46 -11.22
CA ARG A 303 -9.95 -14.50 -12.21
C ARG A 303 -11.41 -14.93 -12.06
N HIS A 304 -11.88 -15.25 -10.85
CA HIS A 304 -13.27 -15.66 -10.64
C HIS A 304 -14.27 -14.56 -11.00
N ALA A 305 -13.95 -13.29 -10.72
CA ALA A 305 -14.80 -12.16 -11.07
C ALA A 305 -14.81 -11.89 -12.59
N ILE A 306 -13.68 -12.05 -13.28
CA ILE A 306 -13.64 -12.01 -14.75
C ILE A 306 -14.46 -13.16 -15.35
N ASP A 307 -14.39 -14.37 -14.76
CA ASP A 307 -15.16 -15.53 -15.20
C ASP A 307 -16.68 -15.30 -15.07
N GLN A 308 -17.13 -14.69 -13.96
CA GLN A 308 -18.51 -14.25 -13.77
C GLN A 308 -18.91 -13.18 -14.80
N TRP A 309 -18.04 -12.19 -15.05
CA TRP A 309 -18.34 -11.12 -15.98
C TRP A 309 -18.41 -11.61 -17.45
N ILE A 310 -17.61 -12.60 -17.84
CA ILE A 310 -17.72 -13.30 -19.13
C ILE A 310 -19.07 -14.02 -19.25
N GLN A 311 -19.54 -14.66 -18.17
CA GLN A 311 -20.86 -15.30 -18.14
C GLN A 311 -21.99 -14.28 -18.29
N GLU A 312 -21.99 -13.19 -17.50
CA GLU A 312 -23.00 -12.14 -17.63
C GLU A 312 -22.99 -11.46 -19.02
N THR A 313 -21.82 -11.31 -19.64
CA THR A 313 -21.70 -10.80 -21.02
C THR A 313 -22.36 -11.75 -22.02
N GLN A 314 -22.20 -13.07 -21.84
CA GLN A 314 -22.82 -14.09 -22.70
C GLN A 314 -24.33 -14.17 -22.50
N ASP A 315 -24.81 -14.08 -21.25
CA ASP A 315 -26.23 -14.10 -20.93
C ASP A 315 -26.94 -12.86 -21.50
N LEU A 316 -26.33 -11.67 -21.34
CA LEU A 316 -26.81 -10.43 -21.95
C LEU A 316 -26.83 -10.54 -23.49
N HIS A 317 -25.77 -11.05 -24.12
CA HIS A 317 -25.74 -11.28 -25.57
C HIS A 317 -26.88 -12.22 -26.05
N ASN A 318 -27.19 -13.26 -25.27
CA ASN A 318 -28.30 -14.17 -25.57
C ASN A 318 -29.66 -13.45 -25.42
N GLU A 319 -29.82 -12.58 -24.42
CA GLU A 319 -31.01 -11.74 -24.19
C GLU A 319 -31.22 -10.73 -25.36
N THR A 320 -30.16 -10.00 -25.76
CA THR A 320 -30.19 -9.09 -26.92
C THR A 320 -30.53 -9.82 -28.22
N LEU A 321 -30.00 -11.04 -28.43
CA LEU A 321 -30.36 -11.89 -29.57
C LEU A 321 -31.84 -12.29 -29.54
N ALA A 322 -32.35 -12.73 -28.40
CA ALA A 322 -33.76 -13.06 -28.24
C ALA A 322 -34.65 -11.87 -28.59
N LEU A 323 -34.32 -10.66 -28.10
CA LEU A 323 -35.03 -9.43 -28.46
C LEU A 323 -34.97 -9.10 -29.96
N ARG A 324 -33.84 -9.33 -30.63
CA ARG A 324 -33.62 -9.00 -32.05
C ARG A 324 -34.30 -9.96 -33.03
N THR A 325 -34.45 -11.24 -32.68
CA THR A 325 -35.04 -12.25 -33.59
C THR A 325 -36.45 -11.92 -34.09
N PRO A 326 -37.45 -11.49 -33.28
CA PRO A 326 -38.76 -11.11 -33.80
C PRO A 326 -38.70 -9.89 -34.71
N LEU A 327 -37.95 -8.84 -34.33
CA LEU A 327 -37.83 -7.62 -35.14
C LEU A 327 -37.23 -7.90 -36.53
N THR A 328 -36.20 -8.74 -36.60
CA THR A 328 -35.58 -9.11 -37.89
C THR A 328 -36.47 -10.01 -38.74
N ASN A 329 -37.29 -10.88 -38.14
CA ASN A 329 -38.30 -11.65 -38.87
C ASN A 329 -39.41 -10.76 -39.44
N ILE A 330 -39.88 -9.77 -38.67
CA ILE A 330 -40.84 -8.77 -39.13
C ILE A 330 -40.24 -7.89 -40.22
N LEU A 331 -38.98 -7.46 -40.09
CA LEU A 331 -38.30 -6.66 -41.11
C LEU A 331 -38.15 -7.44 -42.43
N ARG A 332 -37.84 -8.76 -42.38
CA ARG A 332 -37.87 -9.63 -43.57
C ARG A 332 -39.27 -9.73 -44.19
N SER A 333 -40.33 -9.86 -43.40
CA SER A 333 -41.69 -9.94 -43.93
C SER A 333 -42.15 -8.61 -44.56
N THR A 334 -41.75 -7.46 -43.99
CA THR A 334 -42.04 -6.15 -44.61
C THR A 334 -41.28 -5.93 -45.93
N LEU A 335 -40.06 -6.45 -46.07
CA LEU A 335 -39.32 -6.44 -47.34
C LEU A 335 -40.02 -7.30 -48.39
N GLN A 336 -40.43 -8.53 -48.04
CA GLN A 336 -41.22 -9.41 -48.94
C GLN A 336 -42.54 -8.75 -49.37
N MET A 337 -43.23 -8.06 -48.46
CA MET A 337 -44.42 -7.28 -48.83
C MET A 337 -44.09 -6.17 -49.83
N GLY A 338 -42.99 -5.41 -49.62
CA GLY A 338 -42.49 -4.41 -50.56
C GLY A 338 -42.18 -4.99 -51.95
N ASP A 339 -41.53 -6.15 -52.00
CA ASP A 339 -41.22 -6.85 -53.25
C ASP A 339 -42.52 -7.22 -54.00
N THR A 340 -43.52 -7.81 -53.33
CA THR A 340 -44.80 -8.15 -53.97
C THR A 340 -45.56 -6.91 -54.47
N LEU A 341 -45.48 -5.78 -53.74
CA LEU A 341 -46.09 -4.52 -54.15
C LEU A 341 -45.38 -3.91 -55.36
N SER A 342 -44.05 -4.06 -55.46
CA SER A 342 -43.28 -3.65 -56.64
C SER A 342 -43.65 -4.46 -57.88
N GLN A 343 -43.82 -5.78 -57.74
CA GLN A 343 -44.28 -6.67 -58.82
C GLN A 343 -45.70 -6.32 -59.27
N GLN A 344 -46.59 -5.95 -58.34
CA GLN A 344 -47.95 -5.51 -58.66
C GLN A 344 -47.96 -4.20 -59.48
N VAL A 345 -47.05 -3.26 -59.21
CA VAL A 345 -46.89 -2.04 -60.02
C VAL A 345 -46.32 -2.36 -61.42
N GLN A 346 -45.35 -3.27 -61.52
CA GLN A 346 -44.82 -3.71 -62.82
C GLN A 346 -45.90 -4.39 -63.67
N GLY A 347 -46.74 -5.23 -63.07
CA GLY A 347 -47.90 -5.84 -63.76
C GLY A 347 -48.93 -4.81 -64.24
N LEU A 348 -49.14 -3.73 -63.48
CA LEU A 348 -50.01 -2.62 -63.90
C LEU A 348 -49.39 -1.77 -65.04
N GLN A 349 -48.06 -1.65 -65.10
CA GLN A 349 -47.36 -0.97 -66.20
C GLN A 349 -47.33 -1.81 -67.48
N ALA A 350 -47.16 -3.13 -67.37
CA ALA A 350 -47.24 -4.06 -68.50
C ALA A 350 -48.61 -4.06 -69.19
N ALA A 351 -49.68 -3.67 -68.47
CA ALA A 351 -51.03 -3.49 -69.02
C ALA A 351 -51.27 -2.14 -69.74
N VAL A 352 -50.28 -1.24 -69.79
CA VAL A 352 -50.38 0.11 -70.38
C VAL A 352 -49.42 0.27 -71.56
N VAL A 353 -49.34 -0.77 -72.41
CA VAL A 353 -48.75 -0.68 -73.75
C VAL A 353 -49.88 -0.55 -74.78
N PRO A 354 -49.95 0.55 -75.56
CA PRO A 354 -50.99 0.73 -76.56
C PRO A 354 -50.56 0.12 -77.91
N ASP A 355 -51.08 -1.07 -78.23
CA ASP A 355 -50.94 -1.64 -79.59
C ASP A 355 -52.20 -1.42 -80.44
N THR A 356 -51.97 -0.85 -81.63
CA THR A 356 -52.97 -0.60 -82.68
C THR A 356 -53.32 -1.87 -83.47
N GLN A 357 -54.60 -2.32 -83.36
CA GLN A 357 -55.52 -2.90 -84.39
C GLN A 357 -55.04 -3.93 -85.46
N PRO A 358 -55.94 -4.73 -86.10
CA PRO A 358 -57.31 -5.17 -85.72
C PRO A 358 -57.67 -6.67 -86.02
N ALA A 359 -58.91 -7.07 -85.65
CA ALA A 359 -59.73 -8.21 -86.15
C ALA A 359 -59.29 -9.66 -85.77
N ALA A 360 -60.13 -10.58 -85.27
CA ALA A 360 -61.56 -10.83 -85.48
C ALA A 360 -62.23 -11.68 -84.35
N THR A 361 -63.55 -11.53 -84.19
CA THR A 361 -64.47 -12.22 -83.24
C THR A 361 -64.98 -13.59 -83.80
N PRO A 362 -65.74 -14.47 -83.07
CA PRO A 362 -66.69 -14.19 -81.97
C PRO A 362 -66.71 -15.10 -80.71
N ALA A 363 -67.36 -14.59 -79.65
CA ALA A 363 -67.85 -15.30 -78.44
C ALA A 363 -69.32 -15.78 -78.68
N PRO A 364 -70.23 -16.10 -77.70
CA PRO A 364 -70.24 -16.10 -76.20
C PRO A 364 -70.86 -17.44 -75.65
N PRO A 365 -71.57 -17.60 -74.48
CA PRO A 365 -71.90 -16.72 -73.32
C PRO A 365 -71.54 -17.28 -71.90
N SER A 366 -71.12 -16.46 -70.92
CA SER A 366 -71.90 -15.71 -69.87
C SER A 366 -72.48 -16.61 -68.75
N ALA A 367 -72.54 -16.28 -67.45
CA ALA A 367 -72.33 -15.05 -66.64
C ALA A 367 -72.05 -15.46 -65.14
N PRO A 368 -72.37 -14.64 -64.10
CA PRO A 368 -71.89 -13.30 -63.68
C PRO A 368 -70.96 -13.40 -62.43
N GLY A 369 -70.24 -12.42 -61.89
CA GLY A 369 -70.24 -10.95 -62.02
C GLY A 369 -70.16 -10.31 -60.61
N THR A 370 -69.05 -9.62 -60.29
CA THR A 370 -68.95 -8.62 -59.19
C THR A 370 -67.90 -7.57 -59.59
N PRO A 371 -68.19 -6.25 -59.53
CA PRO A 371 -67.24 -5.22 -59.93
C PRO A 371 -66.19 -4.98 -58.83
N ALA A 372 -64.93 -5.36 -59.08
CA ALA A 372 -63.82 -4.90 -58.28
C ALA A 372 -63.55 -3.42 -58.59
N ALA A 373 -63.65 -2.56 -57.56
CA ALA A 373 -63.39 -1.13 -57.71
C ALA A 373 -61.95 -0.86 -58.20
N PRO A 374 -61.71 0.18 -59.01
CA PRO A 374 -60.37 0.51 -59.47
C PRO A 374 -59.48 0.86 -58.26
N VAL A 375 -58.44 0.06 -58.04
CA VAL A 375 -57.37 0.38 -57.08
C VAL A 375 -56.70 1.67 -57.53
N THR A 376 -57.10 2.78 -56.92
CA THR A 376 -56.55 4.09 -57.26
C THR A 376 -55.05 4.13 -56.99
N SER A 377 -54.29 4.79 -57.86
CA SER A 377 -52.84 5.00 -57.68
C SER A 377 -52.49 5.65 -56.33
N ALA A 378 -53.43 6.42 -55.75
CA ALA A 378 -53.35 6.96 -54.40
C ALA A 378 -53.34 5.88 -53.29
N ALA A 379 -54.08 4.78 -53.45
CA ALA A 379 -54.06 3.66 -52.50
C ALA A 379 -52.72 2.90 -52.55
N ILE A 380 -52.21 2.66 -53.76
CA ILE A 380 -50.89 2.04 -53.98
C ILE A 380 -49.80 2.92 -53.35
N ARG A 381 -49.81 4.24 -53.60
CA ARG A 381 -48.85 5.18 -53.00
C ARG A 381 -48.88 5.16 -51.47
N LYS A 382 -50.08 5.20 -50.86
CA LYS A 382 -50.26 5.05 -49.41
C LYS A 382 -49.68 3.74 -48.87
N SER A 383 -49.76 2.64 -49.62
CA SER A 383 -49.17 1.37 -49.19
C SER A 383 -47.63 1.37 -49.23
N PHE A 384 -47.01 1.99 -50.24
CA PHE A 384 -45.55 2.21 -50.26
C PHE A 384 -45.10 3.17 -49.14
N ASP A 385 -45.84 4.24 -48.89
CA ASP A 385 -45.55 5.17 -47.79
C ASP A 385 -45.64 4.44 -46.43
N GLN A 386 -46.62 3.55 -46.26
CA GLN A 386 -46.77 2.72 -45.06
C GLN A 386 -45.66 1.69 -44.89
N VAL A 387 -45.27 0.96 -45.95
CA VAL A 387 -44.13 0.01 -45.91
C VAL A 387 -42.82 0.75 -45.64
N THR A 388 -42.62 1.93 -46.22
CA THR A 388 -41.43 2.76 -45.99
C THR A 388 -41.38 3.27 -44.55
N ALA A 389 -42.52 3.69 -43.98
CA ALA A 389 -42.61 4.14 -42.61
C ALA A 389 -42.38 3.00 -41.60
N THR A 390 -42.97 1.81 -41.81
CA THR A 390 -42.74 0.65 -40.94
C THR A 390 -41.31 0.15 -41.05
N PHE A 391 -40.73 0.09 -42.26
CA PHE A 391 -39.32 -0.28 -42.46
C PHE A 391 -38.38 0.66 -41.71
N LYS A 392 -38.51 1.99 -41.88
CA LYS A 392 -37.68 2.99 -41.17
C LYS A 392 -37.80 2.86 -39.65
N ALA A 393 -39.01 2.65 -39.15
CA ALA A 393 -39.23 2.57 -37.71
C ALA A 393 -38.70 1.25 -37.11
N LEU A 394 -38.85 0.12 -37.82
CA LEU A 394 -38.23 -1.17 -37.47
C LEU A 394 -36.70 -1.12 -37.57
N SER A 395 -36.12 -0.47 -38.58
CA SER A 395 -34.66 -0.35 -38.71
C SER A 395 -34.06 0.50 -37.59
N ASN A 396 -34.74 1.56 -37.18
CA ASN A 396 -34.29 2.42 -36.07
C ASN A 396 -34.24 1.67 -34.72
N ALA A 397 -35.05 0.63 -34.53
CA ALA A 397 -34.96 -0.27 -33.38
C ALA A 397 -33.92 -1.40 -33.58
N ALA A 398 -33.92 -2.06 -34.75
CA ALA A 398 -33.11 -3.26 -34.96
C ALA A 398 -31.61 -2.98 -35.20
N VAL A 399 -31.23 -1.77 -35.64
CA VAL A 399 -29.82 -1.41 -35.88
C VAL A 399 -29.03 -1.22 -34.59
N PRO A 400 -29.49 -0.45 -33.57
CA PRO A 400 -28.78 -0.36 -32.28
C PRO A 400 -28.60 -1.71 -31.59
N LEU A 401 -29.62 -2.59 -31.56
CA LEU A 401 -29.47 -3.98 -31.06
C LEU A 401 -28.38 -4.77 -31.80
N SER A 402 -28.22 -4.53 -33.11
CA SER A 402 -27.18 -5.19 -33.90
C SER A 402 -25.78 -4.64 -33.56
N GLN A 403 -25.67 -3.36 -33.21
CA GLN A 403 -24.42 -2.74 -32.74
C GLN A 403 -24.08 -3.19 -31.31
N GLU A 404 -25.08 -3.32 -30.44
CA GLU A 404 -24.98 -3.86 -29.09
C GLU A 404 -24.38 -5.28 -29.10
N ILE A 405 -24.92 -6.18 -29.93
CA ILE A 405 -24.41 -7.57 -30.08
C ILE A 405 -22.94 -7.61 -30.52
N ILE A 406 -22.54 -6.73 -31.46
CA ILE A 406 -21.15 -6.66 -31.94
C ILE A 406 -20.21 -6.18 -30.83
N LEU A 407 -20.62 -5.18 -30.04
CA LEU A 407 -19.84 -4.70 -28.90
C LEU A 407 -19.78 -5.72 -27.77
N LEU A 408 -20.83 -6.52 -27.53
CA LEU A 408 -20.81 -7.60 -26.54
C LEU A 408 -19.84 -8.73 -26.93
N GLU A 409 -19.73 -9.08 -28.21
CA GLU A 409 -18.68 -10.03 -28.65
C GLU A 409 -17.28 -9.42 -28.52
N GLN A 410 -17.13 -8.11 -28.79
CA GLN A 410 -15.85 -7.42 -28.61
C GLN A 410 -15.45 -7.27 -27.13
N SER A 411 -16.40 -7.03 -26.22
CA SER A 411 -16.14 -6.97 -24.78
C SER A 411 -15.82 -8.36 -24.23
N ARG A 412 -16.53 -9.40 -24.67
CA ARG A 412 -16.21 -10.80 -24.36
C ARG A 412 -14.79 -11.18 -24.80
N ALA A 413 -14.38 -10.81 -26.01
CA ALA A 413 -13.01 -11.04 -26.48
C ALA A 413 -11.97 -10.30 -25.63
N ASN A 414 -12.26 -9.06 -25.22
CA ASN A 414 -11.42 -8.28 -24.31
C ASN A 414 -11.30 -8.93 -22.91
N LEU A 415 -12.41 -9.40 -22.34
CA LEU A 415 -12.43 -10.11 -21.05
C LEU A 415 -11.70 -11.46 -21.12
N LEU A 416 -11.80 -12.19 -22.23
CA LEU A 416 -11.04 -13.43 -22.45
C LEU A 416 -9.53 -13.17 -22.54
N ALA A 417 -9.10 -12.10 -23.19
CA ALA A 417 -7.69 -11.69 -23.24
C ALA A 417 -7.17 -11.30 -21.84
N TRP A 418 -7.95 -10.52 -21.08
CA TRP A 418 -7.61 -10.14 -19.71
C TRP A 418 -7.57 -11.36 -18.77
N ARG A 419 -8.50 -12.31 -18.89
CA ARG A 419 -8.48 -13.60 -18.18
C ARG A 419 -7.19 -14.37 -18.45
N ALA A 420 -6.72 -14.40 -19.70
CA ALA A 420 -5.49 -15.07 -20.07
C ALA A 420 -4.27 -14.39 -19.41
N ALA A 421 -4.16 -13.06 -19.50
CA ALA A 421 -3.10 -12.29 -18.85
C ALA A 421 -3.03 -12.53 -17.33
N VAL A 422 -4.17 -12.43 -16.63
CA VAL A 422 -4.25 -12.69 -15.17
C VAL A 422 -3.91 -14.15 -14.83
N ASN A 423 -4.21 -15.11 -15.72
CA ASN A 423 -3.87 -16.51 -15.52
C ASN A 423 -2.37 -16.79 -15.71
N ASP A 424 -1.73 -16.16 -16.70
CA ASP A 424 -0.29 -16.25 -16.92
C ASP A 424 0.47 -15.63 -15.74
N GLU A 425 0.06 -14.43 -15.31
CA GLU A 425 0.60 -13.74 -14.13
C GLU A 425 0.46 -14.59 -12.85
N TYR A 426 -0.72 -15.20 -12.62
CA TYR A 426 -0.93 -16.16 -11.53
C TYR A 426 0.05 -17.34 -11.58
N HIS A 427 0.30 -17.90 -12.76
CA HIS A 427 1.26 -19.00 -12.92
C HIS A 427 2.71 -18.56 -12.71
N GLU A 428 3.08 -17.35 -13.10
CA GLU A 428 4.42 -16.79 -12.82
C GLU A 428 4.65 -16.61 -11.31
N VAL A 429 3.72 -15.94 -10.61
CA VAL A 429 3.82 -15.76 -9.15
C VAL A 429 3.81 -17.10 -8.44
N LEU A 430 3.02 -18.07 -8.90
CA LEU A 430 2.98 -19.42 -8.32
C LEU A 430 4.32 -20.16 -8.50
N ARG A 431 4.93 -20.07 -9.70
CA ARG A 431 6.26 -20.66 -9.96
C ARG A 431 7.32 -20.01 -9.09
N ALA A 432 7.32 -18.68 -8.95
CA ALA A 432 8.24 -17.95 -8.09
C ALA A 432 8.13 -18.40 -6.63
N LEU A 433 6.91 -18.45 -6.08
CA LEU A 433 6.65 -18.92 -4.72
C LEU A 433 7.05 -20.38 -4.50
N LEU A 434 6.78 -21.27 -5.46
CA LEU A 434 7.19 -22.68 -5.37
C LEU A 434 8.71 -22.85 -5.40
N LEU A 435 9.41 -22.15 -6.30
CA LEU A 435 10.89 -22.14 -6.35
C LEU A 435 11.48 -21.60 -5.05
N ARG A 436 10.86 -20.57 -4.46
CA ARG A 436 11.28 -19.97 -3.20
C ARG A 436 11.04 -20.87 -1.99
N LEU A 437 9.90 -21.54 -1.90
CA LEU A 437 9.66 -22.56 -0.89
C LEU A 437 10.65 -23.72 -1.03
N LEU A 438 10.99 -24.11 -2.26
CA LEU A 438 12.00 -25.13 -2.54
C LEU A 438 13.41 -24.69 -2.11
N THR A 439 13.83 -23.44 -2.35
CA THR A 439 15.14 -22.96 -1.88
C THR A 439 15.19 -22.87 -0.35
N ILE A 440 14.13 -22.41 0.32
CA ILE A 440 14.03 -22.43 1.78
C ILE A 440 14.14 -23.87 2.32
N ALA A 441 13.39 -24.82 1.73
CA ALA A 441 13.44 -26.23 2.12
C ALA A 441 14.83 -26.85 1.89
N LEU A 442 15.50 -26.52 0.78
CA LEU A 442 16.85 -26.96 0.47
C LEU A 442 17.87 -26.43 1.49
N VAL A 443 17.82 -25.13 1.80
CA VAL A 443 18.72 -24.49 2.78
C VAL A 443 18.49 -25.07 4.19
N LEU A 444 17.24 -25.28 4.60
CA LEU A 444 16.93 -25.98 5.85
C LEU A 444 17.48 -27.41 5.85
N GLY A 445 17.31 -28.15 4.75
CA GLY A 445 17.87 -29.48 4.56
C GLY A 445 19.39 -29.50 4.74
N VAL A 446 20.11 -28.56 4.13
CA VAL A 446 21.56 -28.38 4.29
C VAL A 446 21.92 -28.10 5.75
N VAL A 447 21.22 -27.20 6.44
CA VAL A 447 21.45 -26.90 7.87
C VAL A 447 21.26 -28.14 8.74
N PHE A 448 20.22 -28.95 8.50
CA PHE A 448 19.99 -30.20 9.23
C PHE A 448 21.05 -31.27 8.91
N ILE A 449 21.48 -31.41 7.66
CA ILE A 449 22.53 -32.35 7.24
C ILE A 449 23.86 -31.97 7.90
N LEU A 450 24.31 -30.72 7.80
CA LEU A 450 25.52 -30.23 8.49
C LEU A 450 25.39 -30.42 10.01
N GLY A 451 24.20 -30.18 10.56
CA GLY A 451 23.87 -30.46 11.95
C GLY A 451 24.13 -31.92 12.32
N GLU A 452 23.59 -32.90 11.60
CA GLU A 452 23.79 -34.33 11.89
C GLU A 452 25.24 -34.80 11.60
N VAL A 453 25.92 -34.24 10.60
CA VAL A 453 27.36 -34.47 10.39
C VAL A 453 28.17 -33.99 11.60
N TRP A 454 27.90 -32.79 12.12
CA TRP A 454 28.58 -32.25 13.30
C TRP A 454 28.31 -33.10 14.56
N LYS A 455 27.09 -33.62 14.73
CA LYS A 455 26.76 -34.57 15.81
C LYS A 455 27.59 -35.86 15.69
N ARG A 456 27.62 -36.49 14.51
CA ARG A 456 28.40 -37.71 14.26
C ARG A 456 29.89 -37.48 14.48
N ALA A 457 30.44 -36.37 13.97
CA ALA A 457 31.83 -35.98 14.18
C ALA A 457 32.14 -35.78 15.68
N THR A 458 31.30 -35.05 16.42
CA THR A 458 31.51 -34.80 17.86
C THR A 458 31.51 -36.11 18.66
N VAL A 459 30.62 -37.06 18.34
CA VAL A 459 30.60 -38.38 19.00
C VAL A 459 31.84 -39.22 18.65
N ARG A 460 32.36 -39.12 17.43
CA ARG A 460 33.54 -39.89 16.98
C ARG A 460 34.87 -39.32 17.49
N TYR A 461 35.02 -38.00 17.57
CA TYR A 461 36.31 -37.36 17.90
C TYR A 461 36.44 -36.92 19.36
N VAL A 462 35.35 -36.57 20.06
CA VAL A 462 35.43 -36.01 21.43
C VAL A 462 35.17 -37.08 22.49
N ARG A 463 36.26 -37.67 23.01
CA ARG A 463 36.24 -38.70 24.06
C ARG A 463 35.84 -38.17 25.45
N ASP A 464 36.14 -36.91 25.76
CA ASP A 464 35.86 -36.30 27.07
C ASP A 464 34.35 -35.98 27.23
N PRO A 465 33.64 -36.59 28.20
CA PRO A 465 32.20 -36.42 28.37
C PRO A 465 31.77 -35.02 28.83
N ARG A 466 32.67 -34.18 29.39
CA ARG A 466 32.37 -32.79 29.74
C ARG A 466 32.37 -31.90 28.50
N ARG A 467 33.45 -31.93 27.71
CA ARG A 467 33.54 -31.22 26.42
C ARG A 467 32.47 -31.68 25.43
N ARG A 468 32.16 -32.99 25.36
CA ARG A 468 31.11 -33.53 24.49
C ARG A 468 29.72 -32.94 24.82
N ARG A 469 29.38 -32.75 26.11
CA ARG A 469 28.12 -32.09 26.50
C ARG A 469 28.07 -30.63 26.05
N GLN A 470 29.15 -29.87 26.28
CA GLN A 470 29.24 -28.46 25.86
C GLN A 470 29.06 -28.29 24.34
N ILE A 471 29.74 -29.12 23.53
CA ILE A 471 29.64 -29.05 22.07
C ILE A 471 28.23 -29.45 21.57
N MET A 472 27.56 -30.40 22.22
CA MET A 472 26.18 -30.76 21.86
C MET A 472 25.16 -29.66 22.18
N SER A 473 25.34 -28.95 23.30
CA SER A 473 24.54 -27.77 23.63
C SER A 473 24.79 -26.64 22.63
N LEU A 474 26.06 -26.37 22.28
CA LEU A 474 26.44 -25.37 21.29
C LEU A 474 25.85 -25.71 19.90
N ARG A 475 25.95 -26.96 19.45
CA ARG A 475 25.29 -27.44 18.22
C ARG A 475 23.80 -27.16 18.23
N ARG A 476 23.08 -27.49 19.32
CA ARG A 476 21.63 -27.26 19.42
C ARG A 476 21.30 -25.77 19.28
N LEU A 477 22.07 -24.90 19.93
CA LEU A 477 21.89 -23.45 19.86
C LEU A 477 22.18 -22.92 18.45
N VAL A 478 23.31 -23.32 17.82
CA VAL A 478 23.70 -22.87 16.48
C VAL A 478 22.73 -23.38 15.40
N VAL A 479 22.33 -24.65 15.43
CA VAL A 479 21.35 -25.21 14.47
C VAL A 479 19.99 -24.55 14.69
N GLY A 480 19.52 -24.40 15.93
CA GLY A 480 18.25 -23.71 16.21
C GLY A 480 18.25 -22.25 15.75
N PHE A 481 19.34 -21.53 15.99
CA PHE A 481 19.52 -20.15 15.53
C PHE A 481 19.53 -20.05 13.99
N LEU A 482 20.29 -20.91 13.31
CA LEU A 482 20.31 -20.97 11.84
C LEU A 482 18.94 -21.34 11.26
N THR A 483 18.23 -22.31 11.83
CA THR A 483 16.87 -22.68 11.42
C THR A 483 15.91 -21.50 11.58
N GLY A 484 15.91 -20.83 12.74
CA GLY A 484 15.09 -19.64 12.97
C GLY A 484 15.42 -18.51 12.01
N LEU A 485 16.70 -18.28 11.73
CA LEU A 485 17.18 -17.27 10.78
C LEU A 485 16.70 -17.58 9.36
N VAL A 486 16.84 -18.82 8.87
CA VAL A 486 16.37 -19.23 7.55
C VAL A 486 14.84 -19.09 7.41
N ILE A 487 14.07 -19.40 8.47
CA ILE A 487 12.61 -19.18 8.47
C ILE A 487 12.28 -17.68 8.40
N ILE A 488 12.88 -16.86 9.27
CA ILE A 488 12.61 -15.40 9.31
C ILE A 488 12.96 -14.75 7.96
N PHE A 489 14.17 -14.98 7.45
CA PHE A 489 14.60 -14.39 6.18
C PHE A 489 13.88 -14.99 4.96
N GLY A 490 13.49 -16.26 4.99
CA GLY A 490 12.70 -16.88 3.93
C GLY A 490 11.32 -16.24 3.78
N PHE A 491 10.62 -16.04 4.91
CA PHE A 491 9.26 -15.52 4.94
C PHE A 491 9.18 -13.98 4.92
N VAL A 492 10.18 -13.25 5.45
CA VAL A 492 10.15 -11.79 5.64
C VAL A 492 11.29 -11.11 4.87
N THR A 493 11.17 -10.96 3.54
CA THR A 493 12.12 -10.16 2.72
C THR A 493 11.75 -8.68 2.59
N GLN A 494 10.89 -8.15 3.47
CA GLN A 494 10.72 -6.71 3.58
C GLN A 494 11.90 -6.11 4.37
N PHE A 495 12.97 -5.72 3.67
CA PHE A 495 14.18 -5.12 4.27
C PHE A 495 13.89 -3.90 5.17
N ASN A 496 12.84 -3.13 4.87
CA ASN A 496 12.37 -2.02 5.71
C ASN A 496 11.89 -2.50 7.10
N SER A 497 11.17 -3.62 7.15
CA SER A 497 10.73 -4.23 8.42
C SER A 497 11.89 -4.87 9.16
N LEU A 498 12.78 -5.55 8.44
CA LEU A 498 13.96 -6.20 9.02
C LEU A 498 14.89 -5.21 9.73
N THR A 499 15.11 -4.01 9.16
CA THR A 499 15.96 -2.98 9.78
C THR A 499 15.37 -2.52 11.13
N THR A 500 14.07 -2.29 11.17
CA THR A 500 13.34 -1.93 12.40
C THR A 500 13.39 -3.05 13.44
N PHE A 501 13.16 -4.30 13.02
CA PHE A 501 13.21 -5.48 13.89
C PHE A 501 14.62 -5.75 14.44
N ALA A 502 15.66 -5.61 13.60
CA ALA A 502 17.05 -5.67 14.02
C ALA A 502 17.42 -4.55 15.00
N GLY A 503 16.86 -3.34 14.81
CA GLY A 503 16.94 -2.23 15.75
C GLY A 503 16.38 -2.60 17.13
N PHE A 504 15.18 -3.19 17.18
CA PHE A 504 14.58 -3.65 18.44
C PHE A 504 15.38 -4.79 19.10
N ILE A 505 15.88 -5.76 18.34
CA ILE A 505 16.76 -6.83 18.88
C ILE A 505 18.05 -6.23 19.43
N THR A 506 18.67 -5.29 18.72
CA THR A 506 19.91 -4.62 19.15
C THR A 506 19.67 -3.80 20.41
N ALA A 507 18.55 -3.06 20.49
CA ALA A 507 18.17 -2.33 21.70
C ALA A 507 17.92 -3.27 22.89
N GLY A 508 17.18 -4.37 22.70
CA GLY A 508 16.93 -5.37 23.74
C GLY A 508 18.21 -6.06 24.22
N LEU A 509 19.13 -6.39 23.31
CA LEU A 509 20.46 -6.90 23.65
C LEU A 509 21.31 -5.86 24.39
N ALA A 510 21.32 -4.60 23.95
CA ALA A 510 22.08 -3.54 24.60
C ALA A 510 21.62 -3.30 26.05
N VAL A 511 20.30 -3.31 26.30
CA VAL A 511 19.72 -3.22 27.64
C VAL A 511 20.05 -4.48 28.46
N GLY A 512 19.84 -5.67 27.89
CA GLY A 512 20.09 -6.94 28.59
C GLY A 512 21.58 -7.20 28.93
N LEU A 513 22.51 -6.70 28.11
CA LEU A 513 23.96 -6.85 28.32
C LEU A 513 24.61 -5.62 28.98
N GLN A 514 23.84 -4.61 29.41
CA GLN A 514 24.34 -3.33 29.94
C GLN A 514 25.47 -3.51 30.97
N THR A 515 25.26 -4.34 32.00
CA THR A 515 26.25 -4.59 33.06
C THR A 515 27.53 -5.28 32.56
N ILE A 516 27.40 -6.12 31.53
CA ILE A 516 28.55 -6.81 30.91
C ILE A 516 29.37 -5.81 30.09
N LEU A 517 28.71 -4.99 29.27
CA LEU A 517 29.36 -3.92 28.49
C LEU A 517 30.07 -2.91 29.40
N LEU A 518 29.43 -2.52 30.51
CA LEU A 518 30.04 -1.64 31.51
C LEU A 518 31.26 -2.29 32.18
N SER A 519 31.25 -3.60 32.42
CA SER A 519 32.39 -4.34 32.97
C SER A 519 33.57 -4.43 31.99
N VAL A 520 33.29 -4.56 30.69
CA VAL A 520 34.31 -4.53 29.63
C VAL A 520 34.89 -3.11 29.48
N ALA A 521 34.07 -2.07 29.57
CA ALA A 521 34.55 -0.69 29.59
C ALA A 521 35.44 -0.42 30.82
N ALA A 522 35.04 -0.92 31.99
CA ALA A 522 35.81 -0.83 33.22
C ALA A 522 37.16 -1.57 33.14
N TYR A 523 37.23 -2.71 32.44
CA TYR A 523 38.52 -3.39 32.19
C TYR A 523 39.54 -2.48 31.51
N PHE A 524 39.15 -1.78 30.43
CA PHE A 524 40.04 -0.84 29.73
C PHE A 524 40.44 0.35 30.61
N PHE A 525 39.60 0.76 31.56
CA PHE A 525 39.93 1.76 32.56
C PHE A 525 40.96 1.23 33.59
N ILE A 526 40.76 0.01 34.12
CA ILE A 526 41.66 -0.64 35.08
C ILE A 526 43.06 -0.87 34.48
N VAL A 527 43.16 -1.23 33.19
CA VAL A 527 44.44 -1.47 32.51
C VAL A 527 45.14 -0.17 32.07
N GLY A 528 44.50 1.00 32.27
CA GLY A 528 44.99 2.32 31.85
C GLY A 528 46.22 2.85 32.61
N ARG A 529 46.70 4.03 32.19
CA ARG A 529 47.92 4.71 32.70
C ARG A 529 48.01 4.82 34.23
N TYR A 530 46.88 5.03 34.89
CA TYR A 530 46.73 5.24 36.34
C TYR A 530 45.81 4.18 37.01
N GLY A 531 45.57 3.05 36.33
CA GLY A 531 44.68 2.02 36.81
C GLY A 531 45.31 1.09 37.87
N VAL A 532 44.72 -0.09 38.02
CA VAL A 532 45.12 -1.10 39.03
C VAL A 532 45.86 -2.25 38.37
N ARG A 533 46.99 -2.63 38.96
CA ARG A 533 47.86 -3.73 38.53
C ARG A 533 47.74 -4.91 39.48
N VAL A 534 48.11 -6.09 39.00
CA VAL A 534 48.32 -7.26 39.85
C VAL A 534 49.43 -6.94 40.87
N GLY A 535 49.17 -7.21 42.14
CA GLY A 535 50.01 -6.84 43.27
C GLY A 535 49.71 -5.49 43.91
N ASP A 536 48.87 -4.63 43.30
CA ASP A 536 48.46 -3.38 43.96
C ASP A 536 47.54 -3.68 45.17
N ARG A 537 47.76 -2.96 46.27
CA ARG A 537 46.85 -2.91 47.42
C ARG A 537 45.72 -1.92 47.17
N ILE A 538 44.49 -2.40 47.23
CA ILE A 538 43.28 -1.61 47.02
C ILE A 538 42.20 -1.92 48.06
N SER A 539 41.29 -0.98 48.28
CA SER A 539 40.05 -1.19 49.00
C SER A 539 38.85 -0.84 48.13
N VAL A 540 37.91 -1.77 48.00
CA VAL A 540 36.69 -1.65 47.17
C VAL A 540 35.52 -2.24 47.96
N ALA A 541 34.42 -1.50 48.04
CA ALA A 541 33.18 -1.93 48.71
C ALA A 541 33.39 -2.42 50.16
N GLY A 542 34.35 -1.82 50.88
CA GLY A 542 34.70 -2.20 52.26
C GLY A 542 35.59 -3.45 52.39
N VAL A 543 36.05 -4.03 51.28
CA VAL A 543 37.02 -5.14 51.28
C VAL A 543 38.38 -4.60 50.85
N SER A 544 39.35 -4.63 51.77
CA SER A 544 40.74 -4.28 51.51
C SER A 544 41.56 -5.52 51.14
N GLY A 545 42.44 -5.41 50.15
CA GLY A 545 43.27 -6.53 49.74
C GLY A 545 44.21 -6.28 48.57
N ASP A 546 45.00 -7.29 48.23
CA ASP A 546 46.00 -7.24 47.15
C ASP A 546 45.44 -7.91 45.88
N VAL A 547 45.58 -7.26 44.72
CA VAL A 547 44.99 -7.77 43.46
C VAL A 547 45.76 -8.99 42.93
N ILE A 548 45.04 -10.09 42.71
CA ILE A 548 45.58 -11.35 42.15
C ILE A 548 45.53 -11.35 40.61
N ASP A 549 44.39 -10.97 40.04
CA ASP A 549 44.15 -11.01 38.60
C ASP A 549 43.07 -10.00 38.18
N VAL A 550 43.18 -9.48 36.96
CA VAL A 550 42.23 -8.55 36.33
C VAL A 550 41.75 -9.16 35.02
N GLY A 551 40.62 -9.86 35.08
CA GLY A 551 39.95 -10.41 33.90
C GLY A 551 39.04 -9.39 33.21
N LEU A 552 38.61 -9.71 31.99
CA LEU A 552 37.82 -8.81 31.12
C LEU A 552 36.47 -8.34 31.70
N VAL A 553 35.87 -9.12 32.61
CA VAL A 553 34.56 -8.83 33.23
C VAL A 553 34.64 -8.78 34.76
N ARG A 554 35.65 -9.42 35.36
CA ARG A 554 35.81 -9.55 36.81
C ARG A 554 37.28 -9.48 37.21
N PHE A 555 37.55 -8.94 38.39
CA PHE A 555 38.86 -8.92 39.01
C PHE A 555 38.82 -9.60 40.38
N TYR A 556 39.98 -10.07 40.82
CA TYR A 556 40.17 -10.94 41.97
C TYR A 556 41.11 -10.26 42.97
N ILE A 557 40.68 -10.14 44.22
CA ILE A 557 41.47 -9.56 45.31
C ILE A 557 41.68 -10.64 46.38
N MET A 558 42.91 -10.82 46.85
CA MET A 558 43.19 -11.55 48.09
C MET A 558 42.82 -10.65 49.25
N GLU A 559 41.85 -11.04 50.07
CA GLU A 559 41.41 -10.21 51.20
C GLU A 559 42.48 -10.17 52.30
N LEU A 560 42.71 -8.98 52.85
CA LEU A 560 43.45 -8.78 54.09
C LEU A 560 42.51 -8.27 55.19
N ALA A 561 42.57 -8.89 56.37
CA ALA A 561 41.86 -8.45 57.56
C ALA A 561 42.85 -7.93 58.61
N GLY A 562 42.44 -6.93 59.37
CA GLY A 562 43.30 -6.22 60.31
C GLY A 562 42.69 -4.90 60.76
N THR A 563 43.38 -4.20 61.65
CA THR A 563 43.01 -2.85 62.09
C THR A 563 44.19 -1.90 61.89
N GLY A 564 44.00 -0.83 61.12
CA GLY A 564 45.07 0.10 60.80
C GLY A 564 46.12 -0.54 59.89
N THR A 565 47.32 -0.73 60.40
CA THR A 565 48.51 -1.16 59.65
C THR A 565 48.84 -2.65 59.74
N ASP A 566 48.42 -3.34 60.81
CA ASP A 566 48.54 -4.79 60.96
C ASP A 566 47.47 -5.51 60.12
N LEU A 567 47.71 -5.59 58.80
CA LEU A 567 46.86 -6.26 57.82
C LEU A 567 47.43 -7.63 57.44
N HIS A 568 46.67 -8.70 57.67
CA HIS A 568 47.07 -10.08 57.38
C HIS A 568 46.17 -10.76 56.34
N PRO A 569 46.72 -11.57 55.41
CA PRO A 569 45.91 -12.32 54.44
C PRO A 569 44.95 -13.31 55.11
N THR A 570 43.67 -13.26 54.76
CA THR A 570 42.63 -14.17 55.31
C THR A 570 42.58 -15.53 54.62
N GLY A 571 43.26 -15.66 53.48
CA GLY A 571 43.14 -16.80 52.57
C GLY A 571 41.85 -16.82 51.73
N ARG A 572 40.96 -15.81 51.87
CA ARG A 572 39.77 -15.66 51.03
C ARG A 572 40.08 -14.81 49.79
N VAL A 573 39.45 -15.16 48.67
CA VAL A 573 39.51 -14.37 47.43
C VAL A 573 38.16 -13.72 47.20
N ALA A 574 38.14 -12.39 47.23
CA ALA A 574 36.97 -11.59 46.86
C ALA A 574 36.93 -11.42 45.33
N VAL A 575 35.78 -11.69 44.72
CA VAL A 575 35.58 -11.64 43.26
C VAL A 575 34.60 -10.53 42.93
N PHE A 576 35.10 -9.47 42.29
CA PHE A 576 34.31 -8.29 41.95
C PHE A 576 34.01 -8.23 40.45
N SER A 577 32.84 -7.70 40.10
CA SER A 577 32.54 -7.30 38.73
C SER A 577 33.28 -6.00 38.42
N ASN A 578 33.97 -5.89 37.28
CA ASN A 578 34.73 -4.68 36.93
C ASN A 578 33.82 -3.44 36.93
N SER A 579 32.53 -3.60 36.60
CA SER A 579 31.51 -2.55 36.67
C SER A 579 31.36 -1.87 38.04
N VAL A 580 31.84 -2.47 39.14
CA VAL A 580 31.77 -1.89 40.49
C VAL A 580 32.45 -0.52 40.56
N LEU A 581 33.51 -0.30 39.77
CA LEU A 581 34.26 0.96 39.73
C LEU A 581 33.45 2.14 39.15
N PHE A 582 32.33 1.86 38.48
CA PHE A 582 31.40 2.87 37.96
C PHE A 582 30.08 2.90 38.73
N GLN A 583 29.97 2.18 39.87
CA GLN A 583 28.82 2.26 40.75
C GLN A 583 28.97 3.46 41.70
N ALA A 584 28.06 4.43 41.58
CA ALA A 584 28.02 5.58 42.48
C ALA A 584 27.90 5.11 43.94
N GLY A 585 28.84 5.54 44.79
CA GLY A 585 28.91 5.14 46.20
C GLY A 585 29.93 4.04 46.53
N THR A 586 30.62 3.45 45.54
CA THR A 586 31.74 2.53 45.80
C THR A 586 33.08 3.15 45.37
N PRO A 587 33.72 3.99 46.22
CA PRO A 587 35.06 4.48 45.92
C PRO A 587 36.07 3.33 45.88
N LEU A 588 37.00 3.43 44.92
CA LEU A 588 38.23 2.63 44.89
C LEU A 588 39.31 3.42 45.61
N TYR A 589 39.72 2.96 46.78
CA TYR A 589 40.93 3.46 47.42
C TYR A 589 42.12 2.62 46.95
N LYS A 590 43.20 3.29 46.55
CA LYS A 590 44.46 2.66 46.17
C LYS A 590 45.58 3.36 46.94
N GLN A 591 46.51 2.59 47.48
CA GLN A 591 47.68 3.15 48.14
C GLN A 591 48.57 3.87 47.11
N LEU A 592 49.13 5.02 47.49
CA LEU A 592 49.98 5.83 46.64
C LEU A 592 51.22 5.02 46.18
N PRO A 593 51.50 4.93 44.87
CA PRO A 593 52.69 4.21 44.39
C PRO A 593 53.97 4.83 44.95
N GLY A 594 54.86 4.01 45.51
CA GLY A 594 56.13 4.46 46.09
C GLY A 594 56.08 4.81 47.59
N THR A 595 54.89 4.98 48.18
CA THR A 595 54.75 5.18 49.64
C THR A 595 54.32 3.89 50.34
N GLU A 596 55.21 3.30 51.13
CA GLU A 596 54.90 2.18 52.03
C GLU A 596 54.85 2.63 53.49
N TYR A 597 54.59 3.91 53.77
CA TYR A 597 54.45 4.44 55.13
C TYR A 597 53.00 4.78 55.49
N ALA A 598 52.70 4.64 56.79
CA ALA A 598 51.45 5.02 57.43
C ALA A 598 51.74 5.88 58.65
N TRP A 599 50.73 6.59 59.15
CA TRP A 599 50.86 7.44 60.32
C TRP A 599 50.48 6.69 61.58
N HIS A 600 51.36 6.69 62.58
CA HIS A 600 51.11 6.16 63.91
C HIS A 600 51.06 7.34 64.90
N GLU A 601 50.23 7.20 65.93
CA GLU A 601 50.04 8.20 66.99
C GLU A 601 50.30 7.55 68.35
N LEU A 602 51.36 8.00 69.03
CA LEU A 602 51.58 7.73 70.45
C LEU A 602 50.69 8.68 71.25
N THR A 603 49.78 8.14 72.06
CA THR A 603 48.93 8.88 72.98
C THR A 603 49.35 8.61 74.43
N VAL A 604 49.60 9.68 75.19
CA VAL A 604 49.99 9.63 76.61
C VAL A 604 49.15 10.62 77.41
N LYS A 605 48.51 10.18 78.50
CA LYS A 605 47.82 11.09 79.42
C LYS A 605 48.78 11.57 80.51
N LEU A 606 48.85 12.89 80.67
CA LEU A 606 49.71 13.61 81.60
C LEU A 606 48.86 14.28 82.70
N SER A 607 49.35 14.26 83.93
CA SER A 607 48.76 14.99 85.05
C SER A 607 49.01 16.49 84.95
N LEU A 608 48.02 17.29 85.38
CA LEU A 608 48.16 18.75 85.50
C LEU A 608 49.01 19.17 86.72
N THR A 609 49.27 18.27 87.67
CA THR A 609 50.00 18.56 88.91
C THR A 609 51.51 18.34 88.81
N SER A 610 51.99 17.84 87.67
CA SER A 610 53.39 17.50 87.37
C SER A 610 53.97 18.42 86.29
N ASP A 611 55.29 18.37 86.08
CA ASP A 611 55.95 19.04 84.95
C ASP A 611 55.61 18.35 83.61
N TYR A 612 54.41 18.65 83.10
CA TYR A 612 53.90 18.13 81.85
C TYR A 612 54.69 18.65 80.63
N ASN A 613 55.30 19.84 80.73
CA ASN A 613 56.10 20.40 79.65
C ASN A 613 57.40 19.61 79.50
N GLY A 614 58.19 19.46 80.57
CA GLY A 614 59.39 18.64 80.56
C GLY A 614 59.11 17.20 80.14
N ALA A 615 58.06 16.58 80.69
CA ALA A 615 57.65 15.23 80.30
C ALA A 615 57.28 15.12 78.81
N SER A 616 56.57 16.10 78.25
CA SER A 616 56.20 16.11 76.82
C SER A 616 57.42 16.28 75.90
N GLU A 617 58.40 17.10 76.29
CA GLU A 617 59.62 17.32 75.52
C GLU A 617 60.50 16.05 75.53
N ASP A 618 60.63 15.39 76.68
CA ASP A 618 61.43 14.17 76.82
C ASP A 618 60.75 12.95 76.15
N LEU A 619 59.42 12.85 76.17
CA LEU A 619 58.68 11.89 75.35
C LEU A 619 58.87 12.13 73.85
N LEU A 620 58.84 13.40 73.40
CA LEU A 620 59.09 13.75 72.00
C LEU A 620 60.53 13.39 71.58
N LYS A 621 61.53 13.61 72.45
CA LYS A 621 62.93 13.18 72.21
C LYS A 621 63.04 11.67 72.04
N ALA A 622 62.35 10.87 72.86
CA ALA A 622 62.36 9.41 72.73
C ALA A 622 61.78 8.94 71.39
N VAL A 623 60.61 9.46 70.97
CA VAL A 623 60.01 9.13 69.67
C VAL A 623 60.94 9.57 68.52
N LYS A 624 61.53 10.77 68.62
CA LYS A 624 62.47 11.28 67.61
C LYS A 624 63.75 10.44 67.52
N ALA A 625 64.29 9.95 68.63
CA ALA A 625 65.47 9.10 68.63
C ALA A 625 65.23 7.77 67.86
N VAL A 626 64.02 7.21 67.95
CA VAL A 626 63.64 6.03 67.15
C VAL A 626 63.42 6.41 65.68
N TYR A 627 62.79 7.57 65.40
CA TYR A 627 62.53 8.06 64.04
C TYR A 627 63.81 8.29 63.21
N GLU A 628 64.83 8.94 63.77
CA GLU A 628 66.08 9.25 63.03
C GLU A 628 66.78 7.97 62.51
N GLY A 629 66.51 6.80 63.10
CA GLY A 629 67.04 5.50 62.63
C GLY A 629 66.50 5.02 61.29
N TYR A 630 65.29 5.43 60.89
CA TYR A 630 64.64 5.03 59.62
C TYR A 630 64.17 6.21 58.76
N ARG A 631 64.25 7.44 59.28
CA ARG A 631 63.94 8.70 58.58
C ARG A 631 64.46 8.79 57.13
N PRO A 632 65.70 8.40 56.77
CA PRO A 632 66.17 8.49 55.39
C PRO A 632 65.35 7.66 54.39
N GLN A 633 64.71 6.57 54.84
CA GLN A 633 63.86 5.71 54.01
C GLN A 633 62.51 6.39 53.73
N ILE A 634 61.93 7.03 54.75
CA ILE A 634 60.68 7.81 54.64
C ILE A 634 60.90 9.03 53.73
N GLU A 635 62.01 9.77 53.90
CA GLU A 635 62.36 10.90 53.02
C GLU A 635 62.61 10.47 51.56
N ALA A 636 63.10 9.25 51.32
CA ALA A 636 63.26 8.70 49.98
C ALA A 636 61.91 8.34 49.32
N GLN A 637 61.02 7.65 50.05
CA GLN A 637 59.67 7.35 49.59
C GLN A 637 58.85 8.64 49.31
N HIS A 638 59.00 9.67 50.13
CA HIS A 638 58.37 10.97 49.91
C HIS A 638 58.82 11.62 48.59
N LYS A 639 60.12 11.61 48.28
CA LYS A 639 60.66 12.17 47.02
C LYS A 639 60.18 11.40 45.79
N GLU A 640 60.03 10.08 45.89
CA GLU A 640 59.45 9.27 44.80
C GLU A 640 57.96 9.59 44.59
N MET A 641 57.21 9.80 45.68
CA MET A 641 55.82 10.23 45.65
C MET A 641 55.64 11.62 45.04
N GLU A 642 56.44 12.62 45.44
CA GLU A 642 56.41 13.97 44.84
C GLU A 642 56.70 13.93 43.33
N ALA A 643 57.71 13.16 42.92
CA ALA A 643 58.04 12.96 41.51
C ALA A 643 56.94 12.22 40.72
N TRP A 644 56.09 11.43 41.38
CA TRP A 644 54.94 10.76 40.77
C TRP A 644 53.70 11.67 40.66
N MET A 645 53.50 12.57 41.63
CA MET A 645 52.33 13.48 41.68
C MET A 645 52.53 14.80 40.93
N ASP A 646 53.77 15.17 40.57
CA ASP A 646 54.11 16.46 39.96
C ASP A 646 53.65 17.66 40.81
N SER A 647 53.67 17.46 42.14
CA SER A 647 53.26 18.43 43.15
C SER A 647 54.14 18.28 44.40
N THR A 648 54.62 19.40 44.91
CA THR A 648 55.27 19.47 46.22
C THR A 648 54.26 19.17 47.32
N VAL A 649 54.62 18.31 48.28
CA VAL A 649 53.80 17.99 49.46
C VAL A 649 54.69 18.13 50.68
N ASP A 650 54.15 18.65 51.78
CA ASP A 650 54.93 18.84 53.01
C ASP A 650 55.57 17.50 53.45
N ALA A 651 56.87 17.56 53.77
CA ALA A 651 57.62 16.37 54.15
C ALA A 651 57.05 15.76 55.44
N PRO A 652 57.01 14.43 55.58
CA PRO A 652 56.48 13.77 56.76
C PRO A 652 57.41 13.98 57.96
N VAL A 653 57.03 14.92 58.82
CA VAL A 653 57.73 15.26 60.08
C VAL A 653 56.89 14.76 61.27
N ILE A 654 57.53 14.56 62.42
CA ILE A 654 56.83 14.24 63.67
C ILE A 654 56.04 15.47 64.12
N GLU A 655 54.72 15.33 64.27
CA GLU A 655 53.86 16.36 64.84
C GLU A 655 53.54 16.03 66.31
N SER A 656 53.82 16.96 67.22
CA SER A 656 53.40 16.86 68.63
C SER A 656 52.26 17.81 68.94
N ARG A 657 51.19 17.31 69.56
CA ARG A 657 50.04 18.10 70.01
C ARG A 657 49.74 17.84 71.48
N LEU A 658 49.44 18.90 72.22
CA LEU A 658 48.93 18.82 73.58
C LEU A 658 47.45 19.22 73.57
N GLN A 659 46.57 18.33 74.02
CA GLN A 659 45.13 18.56 74.10
C GLN A 659 44.68 18.52 75.57
N LEU A 660 43.73 19.36 75.95
CA LEU A 660 43.13 19.31 77.30
C LEU A 660 41.87 18.44 77.25
N ILE A 661 41.77 17.45 78.14
CA ILE A 661 40.68 16.47 78.17
C ILE A 661 40.11 16.39 79.60
N SER A 662 38.84 16.00 79.73
CA SER A 662 38.18 15.77 81.02
C SER A 662 38.93 14.74 81.87
N GLY A 663 39.79 15.22 82.77
CA GLY A 663 40.62 14.40 83.67
C GLY A 663 42.14 14.50 83.47
N GLY A 664 42.64 15.25 82.47
CA GLY A 664 44.09 15.37 82.25
C GLY A 664 44.50 16.18 81.03
N LEU A 665 45.80 16.31 80.82
CA LEU A 665 46.39 16.71 79.54
C LEU A 665 46.65 15.44 78.72
N GLN A 666 46.38 15.45 77.42
CA GLN A 666 46.78 14.38 76.52
C GLN A 666 47.86 14.92 75.59
N PHE A 667 49.06 14.35 75.72
CA PHE A 667 50.10 14.49 74.73
C PHE A 667 49.86 13.45 73.63
N SER A 668 49.84 13.88 72.38
CA SER A 668 49.96 12.96 71.25
C SER A 668 51.08 13.34 70.30
N ALA A 669 51.87 12.34 69.92
CA ALA A 669 52.97 12.46 68.96
C ALA A 669 52.65 11.58 67.76
N ARG A 670 52.42 12.21 66.61
CA ARG A 670 52.14 11.57 65.33
C ARG A 670 53.44 11.45 64.53
N PHE A 671 53.81 10.25 64.13
CA PHE A 671 55.04 9.95 63.40
C PHE A 671 54.75 9.01 62.22
N PRO A 672 55.47 9.15 61.09
CA PRO A 672 55.36 8.24 59.96
C PRO A 672 56.12 6.94 60.25
N VAL A 673 55.61 5.80 59.82
CA VAL A 673 56.20 4.47 60.03
C VAL A 673 56.02 3.64 58.77
N GLU A 674 57.05 2.91 58.34
CA GLU A 674 56.93 1.96 57.22
C GLU A 674 56.01 0.79 57.61
N ILE A 675 54.96 0.54 56.84
CA ILE A 675 53.90 -0.46 57.09
C ILE A 675 54.48 -1.85 57.31
N ARG A 676 55.55 -2.21 56.58
CA ARG A 676 56.20 -3.52 56.67
C ARG A 676 56.96 -3.74 57.98
N ASN A 677 57.33 -2.66 58.66
CA ASN A 677 58.05 -2.65 59.93
C ASN A 677 57.21 -2.05 61.07
N ALA A 678 55.91 -1.80 60.84
CA ALA A 678 55.02 -1.05 61.75
C ALA A 678 55.03 -1.61 63.18
N SER A 679 54.68 -2.88 63.35
CA SER A 679 54.61 -3.54 64.66
C SER A 679 55.98 -3.58 65.38
N ARG A 680 57.09 -3.61 64.63
CA ARG A 680 58.46 -3.56 65.19
C ARG A 680 58.85 -2.15 65.65
N VAL A 681 58.47 -1.12 64.90
CA VAL A 681 58.72 0.28 65.29
C VAL A 681 57.84 0.64 66.50
N ASP A 682 56.60 0.17 66.55
CA ASP A 682 55.72 0.35 67.71
C ASP A 682 56.28 -0.32 68.96
N GLU A 683 56.84 -1.54 68.84
CA GLU A 683 57.56 -2.20 69.93
C GLU A 683 58.78 -1.38 70.38
N GLN A 684 59.59 -0.87 69.44
CA GLN A 684 60.77 -0.03 69.75
C GLN A 684 60.43 1.30 70.40
N VAL A 685 59.36 1.98 69.96
CA VAL A 685 58.85 3.22 70.58
C VAL A 685 58.27 2.92 71.96
N THR A 686 57.53 1.81 72.12
CA THR A 686 57.00 1.40 73.43
C THR A 686 58.13 1.10 74.40
N GLU A 687 59.15 0.34 74.00
CA GLU A 687 60.33 0.10 74.81
C GLU A 687 61.09 1.38 75.18
N SER A 688 61.24 2.32 74.25
CA SER A 688 61.98 3.57 74.52
C SER A 688 61.25 4.46 75.51
N VAL A 689 59.91 4.55 75.41
CA VAL A 689 59.05 5.27 76.35
C VAL A 689 59.06 4.59 77.73
N LEU A 690 58.94 3.27 77.81
CA LEU A 690 59.00 2.55 79.10
C LEU A 690 60.36 2.71 79.79
N LYS A 691 61.47 2.56 79.05
CA LYS A 691 62.83 2.81 79.58
C LYS A 691 63.00 4.26 80.05
N LEU A 692 62.39 5.23 79.38
CA LEU A 692 62.43 6.63 79.80
C LEU A 692 61.60 6.86 81.08
N MET A 693 60.41 6.24 81.18
CA MET A 693 59.58 6.28 82.39
C MET A 693 60.25 5.61 83.61
N ASP A 694 61.03 4.55 83.43
CA ASP A 694 61.73 3.90 84.55
C ASP A 694 63.01 4.64 84.97
N ASN A 695 63.67 5.36 84.05
CA ASN A 695 64.89 6.12 84.34
C ASN A 695 64.62 7.54 84.88
N ASP A 696 63.53 8.20 84.48
CA ASP A 696 63.18 9.54 84.98
C ASP A 696 61.88 9.54 85.81
N ALA A 697 62.04 9.69 87.12
CA ALA A 697 60.95 9.76 88.08
C ALA A 697 59.98 10.94 87.81
N ARG A 698 60.42 12.02 87.16
CA ARG A 698 59.56 13.16 86.80
C ARG A 698 58.54 12.76 85.74
N VAL A 699 58.98 12.00 84.73
CA VAL A 699 58.10 11.50 83.66
C VAL A 699 57.19 10.40 84.20
N LYS A 700 57.71 9.53 85.07
CA LYS A 700 56.89 8.51 85.77
C LYS A 700 55.76 9.11 86.61
N ALA A 701 56.02 10.23 87.28
CA ALA A 701 55.02 10.96 88.06
C ALA A 701 54.05 11.79 87.19
N ALA A 702 54.43 12.12 85.96
CA ALA A 702 53.59 12.85 85.02
C ALA A 702 52.61 11.97 84.26
N VAL A 703 52.98 10.74 83.91
CA VAL A 703 52.13 9.82 83.14
C VAL A 703 51.07 9.16 84.04
N THR A 704 49.80 9.46 83.76
CA THR A 704 48.64 9.00 84.57
C THR A 704 48.05 7.66 84.10
N GLU A 705 48.22 7.32 82.82
CA GLU A 705 47.76 6.05 82.22
C GLU A 705 48.82 5.50 81.27
N THR A 706 48.81 4.18 81.05
CA THR A 706 49.74 3.49 80.15
C THR A 706 49.74 4.13 78.76
N PRO A 707 50.91 4.43 78.16
CA PRO A 707 50.99 4.96 76.80
C PRO A 707 50.37 3.98 75.80
N ALA A 708 49.61 4.49 74.84
CA ALA A 708 48.98 3.71 73.79
C ALA A 708 49.44 4.20 72.42
N ILE A 709 50.03 3.32 71.63
CA ILE A 709 50.32 3.57 70.20
C ILE A 709 49.19 2.99 69.37
N LYS A 710 48.71 3.76 68.39
CA LYS A 710 47.69 3.31 67.42
C LYS A 710 48.04 3.85 66.04
N ALA A 711 47.69 3.11 64.98
CA ALA A 711 47.64 3.67 63.65
C ALA A 711 46.61 4.84 63.63
N ALA A 712 47.02 5.99 63.13
CA ALA A 712 46.18 7.19 63.01
C ALA A 712 45.14 7.09 61.87
N VAL A 713 45.06 5.94 61.20
CA VAL A 713 44.07 5.62 60.18
C VAL A 713 42.84 5.02 60.88
N GLN A 714 41.85 5.87 61.16
CA GLN A 714 40.48 5.39 61.30
C GLN A 714 39.98 5.03 59.89
N GLY A 715 39.53 3.79 59.72
CA GLY A 715 39.08 3.23 58.43
C GLY A 715 37.73 3.74 57.96
#